data_AF-A0A963BJP9-F1
#
_entry.id   AF-A0A963BJP9-F1
#
_cell.length_a   1.000
_cell.length_b   1.000
_cell.length_c   1.000
_cell.angle_alpha   90.00
_cell.angle_beta   90.00
_cell.angle_gamma   90.00
#
_symmetry.space_group_name_H-M   'P 1'
#
loop_
_entity.id
_entity.type
_entity.pdbx_description
1 polymer ?
#
loop_
_entity_poly.entity_id
_entity_poly.type
_entity_poly.pdbx_seq_one_letter_code
_entity_poly.pdbx_strand_id
1 'polypeptide(L)'
;MSDRPNYTMPDGTEQADRFPRALEPGYFQPEERGFNASLALGFDIAKHFAFYDLSDQRRGAWGDLFATNEVVVMAHILSADVRQLESEFASRCDRGLEHSVQFAFETAQEIDLWLTTLRASRHPVAGELSARIQPLLSKSVTGELQRLAQIIDLLRPDMPALMQLSFGGFHRLWGIRPNAGDAATAVRDMVQPLRDQVRTIVASLLNFIAHLQGILRPYLAEALPSQRHEPAIALFFVFLKLLEKVNGQFNRFTARHLDFYYRRVLGAHPHRQRSDHRYFSVRPAEGHSGILFPAGTELVARAGDGGGELVFISERDTLISDARVESLCTLRFERDRFISPETELGYVTRIKAFRRDLGVAAQSGASLADWPLFGTSSRLAGYRSAEDANIGFAVASPLLLLGEGRRSVELQVELGDCGESGARPGYDLFRRELQALRGGRAGAEQAFRQLLGRIFRHFILFSDAGVDAQFRQQLTEVARQLLAPQAQRVLEQLLQMGPEAAFQRLLKEIFVISLTTPSGWYFVDRFVTTRLERDPGRLRQGLCFRFTLGPEVEPIVCYSGEIHGGRLGAAAPLIRFQHNPQASFCAYSLFDPLPLEAVTLDVRVQGLRDLKLYNNIGKIDSSKPFQPFGPQPTLSSYLAL
;
A
#
# COMPACT_ATOMS: atom_id res chain seq x y z
N MET A 1 -39.26 -9.38 22.66
CA MET A 1 -38.02 -8.80 22.08
C MET A 1 -37.12 -9.96 21.76
N SER A 2 -37.00 -10.26 20.47
CA SER A 2 -36.28 -11.39 19.91
C SER A 2 -34.78 -11.11 19.90
N ASP A 3 -34.03 -11.87 20.69
CA ASP A 3 -32.57 -11.88 20.68
C ASP A 3 -32.11 -12.66 19.44
N ARG A 4 -31.79 -11.93 18.37
CA ARG A 4 -31.14 -12.52 17.19
C ARG A 4 -29.63 -12.45 17.43
N PRO A 5 -28.90 -13.58 17.34
CA PRO A 5 -27.45 -13.55 17.38
C PRO A 5 -26.95 -12.72 16.19
N ASN A 6 -26.18 -11.67 16.52
CA ASN A 6 -25.58 -10.76 15.56
C ASN A 6 -24.48 -11.53 14.82
N TYR A 7 -24.78 -12.09 13.65
CA TYR A 7 -23.77 -12.60 12.73
C TYR A 7 -23.04 -11.40 12.11
N THR A 8 -22.03 -10.89 12.79
CA THR A 8 -21.02 -10.01 12.18
C THR A 8 -20.20 -10.85 11.20
N MET A 9 -20.60 -10.86 9.93
CA MET A 9 -19.67 -11.24 8.86
C MET A 9 -18.55 -10.20 8.86
N PRO A 10 -17.27 -10.61 8.95
CA PRO A 10 -16.17 -9.69 8.70
C PRO A 10 -16.30 -9.26 7.24
N ASP A 11 -16.54 -7.98 7.00
CA ASP A 11 -16.53 -7.39 5.66
C ASP A 11 -15.11 -7.42 5.10
N GLY A 12 -14.70 -8.58 4.64
CA GLY A 12 -13.51 -8.74 3.84
C GLY A 12 -13.68 -8.04 2.49
N THR A 13 -12.67 -7.25 2.13
CA THR A 13 -12.62 -6.55 0.83
C THR A 13 -12.46 -7.53 -0.33
N GLU A 14 -11.89 -8.71 -0.09
CA GLU A 14 -11.73 -9.77 -1.08
C GLU A 14 -12.88 -10.79 -1.03
N GLN A 15 -13.21 -11.39 -2.17
CA GLN A 15 -14.30 -12.36 -2.27
C GLN A 15 -14.05 -13.62 -1.42
N ALA A 16 -12.79 -14.00 -1.25
CA ALA A 16 -12.39 -15.15 -0.44
C ALA A 16 -12.68 -14.92 1.06
N ASP A 17 -12.55 -13.69 1.54
CA ASP A 17 -12.75 -13.33 2.94
C ASP A 17 -14.23 -13.33 3.36
N ARG A 18 -15.16 -13.39 2.39
CA ARG A 18 -16.60 -13.46 2.62
C ARG A 18 -17.12 -14.90 2.69
N PHE A 19 -16.25 -15.89 2.57
CA PHE A 19 -16.64 -17.28 2.68
C PHE A 19 -17.01 -17.60 4.14
N PRO A 20 -18.26 -18.03 4.43
CA PRO A 20 -18.65 -18.32 5.81
C PRO A 20 -17.80 -19.45 6.38
N ARG A 21 -17.12 -19.21 7.51
CA ARG A 21 -16.31 -20.24 8.21
C ARG A 21 -17.09 -21.52 8.50
N ALA A 22 -18.39 -21.42 8.75
CA ALA A 22 -19.26 -22.57 8.98
C ALA A 22 -19.35 -23.54 7.78
N LEU A 23 -18.99 -23.08 6.58
CA LEU A 23 -18.97 -23.88 5.35
C LEU A 23 -17.55 -24.40 5.02
N GLU A 24 -16.54 -24.06 5.82
CA GLU A 24 -15.18 -24.54 5.60
C GLU A 24 -15.10 -26.06 5.88
N PRO A 25 -14.35 -26.82 5.04
CA PRO A 25 -14.10 -28.22 5.30
C PRO A 25 -13.47 -28.43 6.68
N GLY A 26 -14.08 -29.29 7.49
CA GLY A 26 -13.59 -29.60 8.84
C GLY A 26 -14.00 -28.61 9.93
N TYR A 27 -14.85 -27.62 9.64
CA TYR A 27 -15.39 -26.69 10.65
C TYR A 27 -16.08 -27.42 11.82
N PHE A 28 -16.83 -28.48 11.51
CA PHE A 28 -17.46 -29.36 12.48
C PHE A 28 -17.15 -30.81 12.10
N GLN A 29 -16.73 -31.60 13.08
CA GLN A 29 -16.54 -33.03 12.93
C GLN A 29 -17.50 -33.75 13.88
N PRO A 30 -18.38 -34.64 13.37
CA PRO A 30 -19.26 -35.44 14.22
C PRO A 30 -18.52 -36.27 15.28
N GLU A 31 -17.27 -36.67 15.01
CA GLU A 31 -16.39 -37.32 15.97
C GLU A 31 -15.06 -36.55 16.06
N GLU A 32 -14.84 -35.86 17.17
CA GLU A 32 -13.67 -34.98 17.39
C GLU A 32 -12.56 -35.66 18.20
N ARG A 33 -12.83 -36.82 18.80
CA ARG A 33 -11.86 -37.50 19.68
C ARG A 33 -10.77 -38.16 18.84
N GLY A 34 -9.54 -37.78 19.12
CA GLY A 34 -8.36 -38.48 18.61
C GLY A 34 -8.06 -39.78 19.38
N PHE A 35 -6.98 -40.45 18.97
CA PHE A 35 -6.49 -41.67 19.62
C PHE A 35 -6.31 -41.53 21.14
N ASN A 36 -5.65 -40.46 21.60
CA ASN A 36 -5.37 -40.26 23.02
C ASN A 36 -6.66 -40.12 23.85
N ALA A 37 -7.61 -39.31 23.39
CA ALA A 37 -8.87 -39.09 24.07
C ALA A 37 -9.71 -40.38 24.12
N SER A 38 -9.69 -41.16 23.04
CA SER A 38 -10.38 -42.45 22.98
C SER A 38 -9.74 -43.48 23.92
N LEU A 39 -8.41 -43.47 24.06
CA LEU A 39 -7.68 -44.34 24.98
C LEU A 39 -7.93 -43.94 26.44
N ALA A 40 -7.89 -42.65 26.75
CA ALA A 40 -8.20 -42.11 28.07
C ALA A 40 -9.63 -42.46 28.49
N LEU A 41 -10.60 -42.26 27.59
CA LEU A 41 -11.99 -42.65 27.83
C LEU A 41 -12.14 -44.16 28.05
N GLY A 42 -11.47 -44.98 27.25
CA GLY A 42 -11.48 -46.43 27.42
C GLY A 42 -10.97 -46.85 28.80
N PHE A 43 -9.90 -46.20 29.28
CA PHE A 43 -9.37 -46.40 30.61
C PHE A 43 -10.36 -45.98 31.71
N ASP A 44 -10.94 -44.78 31.59
CA ASP A 44 -11.89 -44.27 32.60
C ASP A 44 -13.14 -45.14 32.70
N ILE A 45 -13.67 -45.61 31.56
CA ILE A 45 -14.75 -46.60 31.52
C ILE A 45 -14.33 -47.90 32.20
N ALA A 46 -13.14 -48.42 31.89
CA ALA A 46 -12.64 -49.69 32.44
C ALA A 46 -12.53 -49.72 33.97
N LYS A 47 -12.28 -48.58 34.63
CA LYS A 47 -12.24 -48.46 36.10
C LYS A 47 -13.56 -48.87 36.77
N HIS A 48 -14.68 -48.75 36.06
CA HIS A 48 -16.01 -49.07 36.60
C HIS A 48 -16.43 -50.53 36.42
N PHE A 49 -15.68 -51.34 35.65
CA PHE A 49 -16.00 -52.73 35.41
C PHE A 49 -15.14 -53.66 36.26
N ALA A 50 -15.79 -54.52 37.04
CA ALA A 50 -15.10 -55.58 37.78
C ALA A 50 -14.50 -56.61 36.80
N PHE A 51 -13.28 -57.06 37.10
CA PHE A 51 -12.63 -58.15 36.40
C PHE A 51 -12.93 -59.47 37.11
N TYR A 52 -13.35 -60.48 36.36
CA TYR A 52 -13.62 -61.84 36.86
C TYR A 52 -12.65 -62.81 36.18
N ASP A 53 -12.03 -63.68 36.97
CA ASP A 53 -11.16 -64.73 36.42
C ASP A 53 -11.96 -65.87 35.78
N LEU A 54 -11.26 -66.85 35.21
CA LEU A 54 -11.90 -68.01 34.53
C LEU A 54 -12.72 -68.89 35.49
N SER A 55 -12.61 -68.69 36.80
CA SER A 55 -13.42 -69.38 37.83
C SER A 55 -14.60 -68.52 38.31
N ASP A 56 -14.93 -67.43 37.60
CA ASP A 56 -15.96 -66.45 37.95
C ASP A 56 -15.71 -65.75 39.31
N GLN A 57 -14.45 -65.68 39.75
CA GLN A 57 -14.08 -64.95 40.95
C GLN A 57 -13.62 -63.54 40.63
N ARG A 58 -14.14 -62.55 41.37
CA ARG A 58 -13.74 -61.15 41.21
C ARG A 58 -12.27 -60.97 41.57
N ARG A 59 -11.47 -60.53 40.59
CA ARG A 59 -10.04 -60.26 40.70
C ARG A 59 -9.69 -58.82 40.32
N GLY A 60 -10.29 -57.85 41.01
CA GLY A 60 -10.03 -56.42 40.78
C GLY A 60 -10.95 -55.80 39.75
N ALA A 61 -10.43 -54.83 38.99
CA ALA A 61 -11.16 -54.10 37.96
C ALA A 61 -10.40 -54.11 36.63
N TRP A 62 -11.12 -53.94 35.52
CA TRP A 62 -10.48 -53.84 34.20
C TRP A 62 -9.54 -52.64 34.08
N GLY A 63 -9.73 -51.60 34.90
CA GLY A 63 -8.80 -50.48 35.01
C GLY A 63 -7.37 -50.90 35.37
N ASP A 64 -7.18 -52.00 36.10
CA ASP A 64 -5.86 -52.47 36.53
C ASP A 64 -4.97 -52.88 35.33
N LEU A 65 -5.58 -53.38 34.25
CA LEU A 65 -4.90 -53.69 32.99
C LEU A 65 -4.23 -52.43 32.41
N PHE A 66 -4.98 -51.33 32.38
CA PHE A 66 -4.54 -50.06 31.81
C PHE A 66 -3.57 -49.30 32.73
N ALA A 67 -3.78 -49.41 34.05
CA ALA A 67 -3.01 -48.73 35.09
C ALA A 67 -1.57 -49.25 35.26
N THR A 68 -1.07 -50.09 34.34
CA THR A 68 0.32 -50.56 34.33
C THR A 68 1.08 -50.11 33.07
N ASN A 69 0.39 -49.50 32.11
CA ASN A 69 0.97 -49.14 30.82
C ASN A 69 1.21 -47.63 30.69
N GLU A 70 2.45 -47.27 30.36
CA GLU A 70 2.90 -45.89 30.26
C GLU A 70 2.22 -45.11 29.13
N VAL A 71 1.86 -45.75 28.01
CA VAL A 71 1.18 -45.09 26.89
C VAL A 71 -0.21 -44.65 27.29
N VAL A 72 -0.91 -45.46 28.10
CA VAL A 72 -2.24 -45.12 28.61
C VAL A 72 -2.17 -43.90 29.51
N VAL A 73 -1.20 -43.86 30.43
CA VAL A 73 -1.01 -42.70 31.32
C VAL A 73 -0.65 -41.44 30.53
N MET A 74 0.27 -41.55 29.57
CA MET A 74 0.64 -40.42 28.71
C MET A 74 -0.56 -39.91 27.92
N ALA A 75 -1.39 -40.82 27.38
CA ALA A 75 -2.62 -40.48 26.67
C ALA A 75 -3.66 -39.83 27.59
N HIS A 76 -3.81 -40.30 28.83
CA HIS A 76 -4.70 -39.72 29.83
C HIS A 76 -4.29 -38.28 30.18
N ILE A 77 -3.01 -38.03 30.46
CA ILE A 77 -2.48 -36.67 30.71
C ILE A 77 -2.67 -35.77 29.48
N LEU A 78 -2.35 -36.26 28.28
CA LEU A 78 -2.49 -35.49 27.03
C LEU A 78 -3.96 -35.21 26.64
N SER A 79 -4.91 -35.94 27.22
CA SER A 79 -6.34 -35.77 26.95
C SER A 79 -7.06 -34.94 28.02
N ALA A 80 -6.39 -34.60 29.13
CA ALA A 80 -6.94 -33.74 30.16
C ALA A 80 -7.16 -32.31 29.61
N ASP A 81 -8.41 -31.85 29.58
CA ASP A 81 -8.71 -30.48 29.17
C ASP A 81 -8.54 -29.53 30.35
N VAL A 82 -7.38 -28.85 30.39
CA VAL A 82 -7.05 -27.90 31.46
C VAL A 82 -8.09 -26.78 31.57
N ARG A 83 -8.68 -26.33 30.45
CA ARG A 83 -9.71 -25.27 30.48
C ARG A 83 -11.01 -25.77 31.08
N GLN A 84 -11.39 -27.02 30.77
CA GLN A 84 -12.55 -27.65 31.39
C GLN A 84 -12.34 -27.81 32.91
N LEU A 85 -11.15 -28.23 33.34
CA LEU A 85 -10.78 -28.34 34.76
C LEU A 85 -10.80 -26.98 35.47
N GLU A 86 -10.31 -25.90 34.83
CA GLU A 86 -10.43 -24.54 35.35
C GLU A 86 -11.89 -24.11 35.53
N SER A 87 -12.75 -24.42 34.55
CA SER A 87 -14.18 -24.11 34.60
C SER A 87 -14.90 -24.91 35.69
N GLU A 88 -14.56 -26.19 35.86
CA GLU A 88 -15.11 -27.03 36.93
C GLU A 88 -14.67 -26.52 38.30
N PHE A 89 -13.40 -26.17 38.46
CA PHE A 89 -12.89 -25.58 39.70
C PHE A 89 -13.62 -24.27 40.04
N ALA A 90 -13.84 -23.38 39.06
CA ALA A 90 -14.61 -22.16 39.27
C ALA A 90 -16.03 -22.46 39.77
N SER A 91 -16.72 -23.42 39.15
CA SER A 91 -18.06 -23.85 39.58
C SER A 91 -18.07 -24.44 40.99
N ARG A 92 -17.06 -25.24 41.36
CA ARG A 92 -16.93 -25.80 42.71
C ARG A 92 -16.54 -24.75 43.75
N CYS A 93 -15.74 -23.74 43.37
CA CYS A 93 -15.39 -22.60 44.23
C CYS A 93 -16.61 -21.79 44.65
N ASP A 94 -17.59 -21.63 43.75
CA ASP A 94 -18.85 -20.94 44.05
C ASP A 94 -19.73 -21.71 45.06
N ARG A 95 -19.58 -23.04 45.12
CA ARG A 95 -20.34 -23.92 46.04
C ARG A 95 -19.77 -23.95 47.47
N GLY A 96 -18.54 -23.49 47.68
CA GLY A 96 -17.92 -23.38 49.01
C GLY A 96 -16.50 -23.92 49.10
N LEU A 97 -15.80 -23.59 50.20
CA LEU A 97 -14.40 -23.95 50.42
C LEU A 97 -14.18 -25.48 50.45
N GLU A 98 -15.13 -26.22 51.02
CA GLU A 98 -15.11 -27.69 51.06
C GLU A 98 -14.99 -28.31 49.66
N HIS A 99 -15.81 -27.85 48.71
CA HIS A 99 -15.80 -28.34 47.33
C HIS A 99 -14.51 -27.95 46.58
N SER A 100 -13.92 -26.78 46.89
CA SER A 100 -12.61 -26.38 46.37
C SER A 100 -11.50 -27.29 46.88
N VAL A 101 -11.51 -27.63 48.18
CA VAL A 101 -10.51 -28.50 48.81
C VAL A 101 -10.65 -29.92 48.26
N GLN A 102 -11.87 -30.42 48.11
CA GLN A 102 -12.13 -31.72 47.51
C GLN A 102 -11.63 -31.80 46.07
N PHE A 103 -11.88 -30.77 45.24
CA PHE A 103 -11.35 -30.72 43.87
C PHE A 103 -9.82 -30.73 43.83
N ALA A 104 -9.18 -29.94 44.70
CA ALA A 104 -7.72 -29.91 44.80
C ALA A 104 -7.14 -31.28 45.19
N PHE A 105 -7.82 -31.99 46.11
CA PHE A 105 -7.44 -33.34 46.52
C PHE A 105 -7.64 -34.37 45.40
N GLU A 106 -8.78 -34.35 44.71
CA GLU A 106 -9.07 -35.22 43.56
C GLU A 106 -8.02 -35.04 42.46
N THR A 107 -7.71 -33.78 42.10
CA THR A 107 -6.67 -33.45 41.11
C THR A 107 -5.29 -33.96 41.55
N ALA A 108 -4.95 -33.80 42.84
CA ALA A 108 -3.69 -34.31 43.39
C ALA A 108 -3.62 -35.84 43.36
N GLN A 109 -4.74 -36.52 43.60
CA GLN A 109 -4.83 -37.98 43.57
C GLN A 109 -4.65 -38.52 42.14
N GLU A 110 -5.21 -37.84 41.14
CA GLU A 110 -4.97 -38.20 39.73
C GLU A 110 -3.50 -38.06 39.34
N ILE A 111 -2.85 -36.95 39.75
CA ILE A 111 -1.42 -36.73 39.51
C ILE A 111 -0.57 -37.81 40.20
N ASP A 112 -0.88 -38.17 41.45
CA ASP A 112 -0.20 -39.27 42.15
C ASP A 112 -0.37 -40.60 41.40
N LEU A 113 -1.58 -40.94 40.95
CA LEU A 113 -1.84 -42.15 40.17
C LEU A 113 -1.01 -42.18 38.87
N TRP A 114 -0.94 -41.07 38.15
CA TRP A 114 -0.12 -41.00 36.93
C TRP A 114 1.37 -41.24 37.21
N LEU A 115 1.91 -40.58 38.23
CA LEU A 115 3.34 -40.64 38.53
C LEU A 115 3.75 -41.99 39.11
N THR A 116 2.91 -42.59 39.95
CA THR A 116 3.13 -43.93 40.48
C THR A 116 3.12 -44.96 39.37
N THR A 117 2.18 -44.85 38.43
CA THR A 117 2.09 -45.74 37.28
C THR A 117 3.30 -45.61 36.35
N LEU A 118 3.72 -44.39 36.01
CA LEU A 118 4.90 -44.16 35.17
C LEU A 118 6.18 -44.72 35.80
N ARG A 119 6.29 -44.66 37.14
CA ARG A 119 7.43 -45.21 37.89
C ARG A 119 7.39 -46.72 38.04
N ALA A 120 6.21 -47.31 38.09
CA ALA A 120 6.02 -48.74 38.14
C ALA A 120 6.24 -49.42 36.78
N SER A 121 6.10 -48.66 35.68
CA SER A 121 6.36 -49.18 34.33
C SER A 121 7.82 -49.61 34.16
N ARG A 122 8.00 -50.75 33.49
CA ARG A 122 9.32 -51.32 33.14
C ARG A 122 9.87 -50.76 31.82
N HIS A 123 9.17 -49.82 31.19
CA HIS A 123 9.56 -49.24 29.91
C HIS A 123 10.67 -48.19 30.09
N PRO A 124 11.77 -48.22 29.29
CA PRO A 124 12.88 -47.26 29.41
C PRO A 124 12.43 -45.79 29.31
N VAL A 125 11.53 -45.50 28.36
CA VAL A 125 10.91 -44.17 28.17
C VAL A 125 10.18 -43.70 29.42
N ALA A 126 9.49 -44.58 30.14
CA ALA A 126 8.79 -44.22 31.37
C ALA A 126 9.77 -43.89 32.51
N GLY A 127 10.91 -44.59 32.56
CA GLY A 127 12.02 -44.29 33.48
C GLY A 127 12.68 -42.94 33.21
N GLU A 128 12.98 -42.64 31.94
CA GLU A 128 13.55 -41.34 31.53
C GLU A 128 12.57 -40.19 31.82
N LEU A 129 11.30 -40.37 31.45
CA LEU A 129 10.24 -39.41 31.73
C LEU A 129 10.09 -39.18 33.24
N SER A 130 10.09 -40.24 34.05
CA SER A 130 10.03 -40.14 35.50
C SER A 130 11.23 -39.37 36.07
N ALA A 131 12.45 -39.59 35.54
CA ALA A 131 13.64 -38.86 35.93
C ALA A 131 13.55 -37.37 35.58
N ARG A 132 12.96 -37.03 34.42
CA ARG A 132 12.72 -35.65 33.98
C ARG A 132 11.64 -34.94 34.79
N ILE A 133 10.60 -35.66 35.21
CA ILE A 133 9.51 -35.11 36.02
C ILE A 133 9.94 -34.90 37.48
N GLN A 134 10.83 -35.73 38.02
CA GLN A 134 11.26 -35.66 39.42
C GLN A 134 11.70 -34.27 39.93
N PRO A 135 12.58 -33.51 39.24
CA PRO A 135 12.96 -32.16 39.68
C PRO A 135 11.84 -31.12 39.54
N LEU A 136 10.86 -31.36 38.66
CA LEU A 136 9.71 -30.48 38.50
C LEU A 136 8.74 -30.62 39.67
N LEU A 137 8.52 -31.86 40.14
CA LEU A 137 7.68 -32.17 41.28
C LEU A 137 8.16 -31.46 42.55
N SER A 138 9.46 -31.60 42.87
CA SER A 138 10.05 -31.03 44.08
C SER A 138 9.99 -29.50 44.11
N LYS A 139 10.03 -28.85 42.94
CA LYS A 139 10.02 -27.40 42.82
C LYS A 139 8.60 -26.80 42.85
N SER A 140 7.58 -27.51 42.37
CA SER A 140 6.27 -26.92 42.07
C SER A 140 5.06 -27.52 42.80
N VAL A 141 5.04 -28.85 43.02
CA VAL A 141 3.83 -29.53 43.50
C VAL A 141 3.98 -30.07 44.92
N THR A 142 5.15 -30.57 45.30
CA THR A 142 5.36 -31.17 46.63
C THR A 142 5.02 -30.22 47.78
N GLY A 143 5.45 -28.95 47.69
CA GLY A 143 5.14 -27.94 48.71
C GLY A 143 3.67 -27.47 48.69
N GLU A 144 2.97 -27.63 47.58
CA GLU A 144 1.53 -27.34 47.47
C GLU A 144 0.70 -28.46 48.11
N LEU A 145 1.07 -29.73 47.89
CA LEU A 145 0.39 -30.87 48.54
C LEU A 145 0.58 -30.89 50.05
N GLN A 146 1.76 -30.51 50.55
CA GLN A 146 1.99 -30.36 51.99
C GLN A 146 1.10 -29.26 52.59
N ARG A 147 0.88 -28.15 51.86
CA ARG A 147 -0.06 -27.09 52.27
C ARG A 147 -1.51 -27.57 52.21
N LEU A 148 -1.89 -28.29 51.16
CA LEU A 148 -3.23 -28.88 51.05
C LEU A 148 -3.53 -29.83 52.21
N ALA A 149 -2.56 -30.68 52.61
CA ALA A 149 -2.69 -31.55 53.77
C ALA A 149 -2.91 -30.77 55.07
N GLN A 150 -2.17 -29.68 55.29
CA GLN A 150 -2.36 -28.79 56.44
C GLN A 150 -3.74 -28.13 56.45
N ILE A 151 -4.24 -27.70 55.28
CA ILE A 151 -5.58 -27.11 55.13
C ILE A 151 -6.66 -28.14 55.45
N ILE A 152 -6.53 -29.37 54.95
CA ILE A 152 -7.47 -30.46 55.24
C ILE A 152 -7.46 -30.78 56.74
N ASP A 153 -6.29 -30.92 57.36
CA ASP A 153 -6.18 -31.20 58.80
C ASP A 153 -6.79 -30.08 59.66
N LEU A 154 -6.62 -28.81 59.26
CA LEU A 154 -7.21 -27.63 59.92
C LEU A 154 -8.74 -27.59 59.81
N LEU A 155 -9.30 -27.94 58.65
CA LEU A 155 -10.74 -27.85 58.39
C LEU A 155 -11.53 -29.07 58.86
N ARG A 156 -10.85 -30.20 59.10
CA ARG A 156 -11.45 -31.48 59.47
C ARG A 156 -12.40 -31.43 60.69
N PRO A 157 -12.14 -30.66 61.77
CA PRO A 157 -13.06 -30.57 62.91
C PRO A 157 -14.42 -29.94 62.57
N ASP A 158 -14.44 -28.97 61.64
CA ASP A 158 -15.64 -28.21 61.30
C ASP A 158 -16.37 -28.74 60.06
N MET A 159 -15.70 -29.56 59.23
CA MET A 159 -16.20 -30.05 57.94
C MET A 159 -16.08 -31.59 57.86
N PRO A 160 -17.11 -32.34 58.31
CA PRO A 160 -17.03 -33.80 58.43
C PRO A 160 -16.90 -34.53 57.08
N ALA A 161 -17.28 -33.96 55.94
CA ALA A 161 -17.07 -34.63 54.66
C ALA A 161 -15.59 -34.76 54.28
N LEU A 162 -14.72 -33.88 54.81
CA LEU A 162 -13.27 -33.95 54.60
C LEU A 162 -12.60 -35.09 55.39
N MET A 163 -13.31 -35.76 56.31
CA MET A 163 -12.80 -36.92 57.07
C MET A 163 -12.41 -38.09 56.16
N GLN A 164 -13.02 -38.19 54.97
CA GLN A 164 -12.74 -39.26 54.01
C GLN A 164 -11.48 -38.99 53.18
N LEU A 165 -10.99 -37.75 53.16
CA LEU A 165 -9.81 -37.36 52.39
C LEU A 165 -8.54 -37.67 53.19
N SER A 166 -7.79 -38.68 52.74
CA SER A 166 -6.58 -39.14 53.39
C SER A 166 -5.42 -39.24 52.40
N PHE A 167 -4.30 -38.62 52.74
CA PHE A 167 -3.04 -38.76 52.01
C PHE A 167 -2.31 -40.08 52.32
N GLY A 168 -2.87 -40.97 53.15
CA GLY A 168 -2.26 -42.26 53.48
C GLY A 168 -2.05 -43.19 52.28
N GLY A 169 -2.83 -43.00 51.20
CA GLY A 169 -2.67 -43.73 49.94
C GLY A 169 -1.66 -43.12 48.96
N PHE A 170 -1.17 -41.90 49.21
CA PHE A 170 -0.24 -41.22 48.31
C PHE A 170 1.15 -41.85 48.39
N HIS A 171 1.88 -41.83 47.27
CA HIS A 171 3.22 -42.41 47.25
C HIS A 171 4.20 -41.63 48.15
N ARG A 172 5.16 -42.34 48.76
CA ARG A 172 6.19 -41.76 49.66
C ARG A 172 7.04 -40.64 49.05
N LEU A 173 6.96 -40.42 47.74
CA LEU A 173 7.71 -39.40 47.02
C LEU A 173 7.27 -37.99 47.35
N TRP A 174 6.00 -37.84 47.74
CA TRP A 174 5.46 -36.54 48.11
C TRP A 174 5.96 -36.08 49.48
N GLY A 175 6.53 -36.97 50.29
CA GLY A 175 7.10 -36.59 51.59
C GLY A 175 6.11 -35.89 52.53
N ILE A 176 4.80 -36.11 52.33
CA ILE A 176 3.74 -35.44 53.08
C ILE A 176 3.84 -35.89 54.54
N ARG A 177 4.14 -34.94 55.43
CA ARG A 177 4.17 -35.18 56.86
C ARG A 177 2.83 -34.76 57.46
N PRO A 178 2.14 -35.66 58.20
CA PRO A 178 0.97 -35.25 58.96
C PRO A 178 1.43 -34.25 60.02
N ASN A 179 0.77 -33.10 60.09
CA ASN A 179 1.10 -32.10 61.10
C ASN A 179 0.34 -32.47 62.38
N ALA A 180 1.06 -32.79 63.44
CA ALA A 180 0.51 -32.82 64.79
C ALA A 180 0.50 -31.38 65.32
N GLY A 181 -0.49 -30.59 64.89
CA GLY A 181 -0.61 -29.18 65.26
C GLY A 181 -1.82 -28.93 66.14
N ASP A 182 -1.58 -28.65 67.42
CA ASP A 182 -2.54 -28.01 68.31
C ASP A 182 -2.83 -26.59 67.78
N ALA A 183 -4.04 -26.34 67.28
CA ALA A 183 -4.45 -24.99 66.90
C ALA A 183 -5.97 -24.82 67.04
N ALA A 184 -6.40 -24.52 68.26
CA ALA A 184 -7.70 -23.90 68.52
C ALA A 184 -7.69 -22.46 67.97
N THR A 185 -7.95 -22.30 66.68
CA THR A 185 -8.14 -20.99 66.02
C THR A 185 -9.50 -20.99 65.34
N ALA A 186 -10.26 -19.90 65.49
CA ALA A 186 -11.60 -19.81 64.91
C ALA A 186 -11.55 -19.80 63.37
N VAL A 187 -11.92 -20.92 62.75
CA VAL A 187 -11.91 -21.15 61.29
C VAL A 187 -12.73 -20.10 60.52
N ARG A 188 -13.72 -19.46 61.17
CA ARG A 188 -14.61 -18.46 60.58
C ARG A 188 -13.89 -17.24 60.02
N ASP A 189 -12.79 -16.79 60.63
CA ASP A 189 -12.04 -15.60 60.18
C ASP A 189 -10.98 -15.93 59.11
N MET A 190 -10.73 -17.21 58.86
CA MET A 190 -9.69 -17.70 57.93
C MET A 190 -10.25 -18.19 56.59
N VAL A 191 -11.58 -18.21 56.39
CA VAL A 191 -12.23 -18.80 55.20
C VAL A 191 -11.74 -18.18 53.89
N GLN A 192 -11.62 -16.85 53.82
CA GLN A 192 -11.21 -16.16 52.60
C GLN A 192 -9.71 -16.34 52.30
N PRO A 193 -8.78 -16.17 53.26
CA PRO A 193 -7.37 -16.54 53.07
C PRO A 193 -7.16 -17.99 52.65
N LEU A 194 -7.89 -18.94 53.24
CA LEU A 194 -7.81 -20.36 52.88
C LEU A 194 -8.32 -20.61 51.46
N ARG A 195 -9.39 -19.93 51.03
CA ARG A 195 -9.88 -20.01 49.65
C ARG A 195 -8.84 -19.55 48.64
N ASP A 196 -8.14 -18.45 48.91
CA ASP A 196 -7.11 -17.94 48.02
C ASP A 196 -5.85 -18.84 48.00
N GLN A 197 -5.53 -19.49 49.13
CA GLN A 197 -4.50 -20.52 49.18
C GLN A 197 -4.88 -21.75 48.35
N VAL A 198 -6.12 -22.24 48.45
CA VAL A 198 -6.61 -23.38 47.65
C VAL A 198 -6.62 -23.03 46.15
N ARG A 199 -7.01 -21.80 45.77
CA ARG A 199 -6.90 -21.33 44.39
C ARG A 199 -5.47 -21.37 43.87
N THR A 200 -4.51 -20.94 44.68
CA THR A 200 -3.08 -20.99 44.34
C THR A 200 -2.60 -22.44 44.17
N ILE A 201 -3.00 -23.34 45.07
CA ILE A 201 -2.70 -24.77 44.98
C ILE A 201 -3.25 -25.35 43.67
N VAL A 202 -4.52 -25.14 43.37
CA VAL A 202 -5.15 -25.66 42.14
C VAL A 202 -4.48 -25.07 40.89
N ALA A 203 -4.20 -23.77 40.85
CA ALA A 203 -3.47 -23.17 39.74
C ALA A 203 -2.09 -23.80 39.55
N SER A 204 -1.35 -24.09 40.62
CA SER A 204 -0.07 -24.80 40.55
C SER A 204 -0.22 -26.23 40.02
N LEU A 205 -1.26 -26.96 40.43
CA LEU A 205 -1.55 -28.31 39.92
C LEU A 205 -1.91 -28.30 38.42
N LEU A 206 -2.79 -27.39 37.99
CA LEU A 206 -3.19 -27.28 36.58
C LEU A 206 -2.04 -26.81 35.68
N ASN A 207 -1.21 -25.87 36.15
CA ASN A 207 0.01 -25.47 35.44
C ASN A 207 1.00 -26.63 35.32
N PHE A 208 1.10 -27.48 36.35
CA PHE A 208 1.91 -28.69 36.28
C PHE A 208 1.38 -29.67 35.22
N ILE A 209 0.07 -29.88 35.14
CA ILE A 209 -0.56 -30.70 34.07
C ILE A 209 -0.25 -30.12 32.69
N ALA A 210 -0.46 -28.82 32.48
CA ALA A 210 -0.16 -28.15 31.22
C ALA A 210 1.33 -28.27 30.83
N HIS A 211 2.23 -28.18 31.81
CA HIS A 211 3.66 -28.38 31.58
C HIS A 211 3.98 -29.83 31.17
N LEU A 212 3.37 -30.82 31.84
CA LEU A 212 3.50 -32.22 31.46
C LEU A 212 3.04 -32.45 30.01
N GLN A 213 1.88 -31.91 29.63
CA GLN A 213 1.37 -32.01 28.26
C GLN A 213 2.35 -31.48 27.20
N GLY A 214 3.12 -30.43 27.54
CA GLY A 214 4.15 -29.87 26.68
C GLY A 214 5.37 -30.79 26.45
N ILE A 215 5.72 -31.63 27.43
CA ILE A 215 6.90 -32.51 27.34
C ILE A 215 6.58 -33.94 26.89
N LEU A 216 5.33 -34.40 26.99
CA LEU A 216 4.95 -35.82 26.81
C LEU A 216 4.86 -36.30 25.35
N ARG A 217 4.58 -35.40 24.39
CA ARG A 217 4.40 -35.77 22.97
C ARG A 217 5.55 -36.60 22.35
N PRO A 218 6.84 -36.23 22.52
CA PRO A 218 7.94 -37.05 22.00
C PRO A 218 8.03 -38.43 22.67
N TYR A 219 7.84 -38.51 23.99
CA TYR A 219 7.88 -39.79 24.72
C TYR A 219 6.75 -40.73 24.29
N LEU A 220 5.54 -40.21 24.03
CA LEU A 220 4.43 -40.99 23.49
C LEU A 220 4.75 -41.54 22.10
N ALA A 221 5.33 -40.71 21.22
CA ALA A 221 5.69 -41.11 19.86
C ALA A 221 6.74 -42.24 19.84
N GLU A 222 7.62 -42.29 20.85
CA GLU A 222 8.61 -43.34 21.02
C GLU A 222 8.04 -44.61 21.68
N ALA A 223 7.22 -44.46 22.73
CA ALA A 223 6.66 -45.60 23.46
C ALA A 223 5.59 -46.36 22.65
N LEU A 224 4.74 -45.66 21.89
CA LEU A 224 3.63 -46.26 21.16
C LEU A 224 4.03 -47.38 20.16
N PRO A 225 5.08 -47.24 19.32
CA PRO A 225 5.51 -48.31 18.41
C PRO A 225 6.35 -49.41 19.08
N SER A 226 6.63 -49.32 20.39
CA SER A 226 7.48 -50.30 21.05
C SER A 226 6.83 -51.69 21.10
N GLN A 227 7.64 -52.76 21.05
CA GLN A 227 7.16 -54.15 21.15
C GLN A 227 7.07 -54.64 22.62
N ARG A 228 7.00 -53.71 23.59
CA ARG A 228 7.04 -54.02 25.02
C ARG A 228 5.68 -53.94 25.71
N HIS A 229 4.62 -53.67 24.95
CA HIS A 229 3.25 -53.60 25.46
C HIS A 229 2.69 -54.98 25.78
N GLU A 230 1.84 -55.06 26.80
CA GLU A 230 1.06 -56.26 27.06
C GLU A 230 0.13 -56.56 25.86
N PRO A 231 0.01 -57.83 25.40
CA PRO A 231 -0.76 -58.17 24.21
C PRO A 231 -2.23 -57.69 24.22
N ALA A 232 -2.88 -57.71 25.38
CA ALA A 232 -4.26 -57.25 25.53
C ALA A 232 -4.41 -55.75 25.28
N ILE A 233 -3.46 -54.94 25.78
CA ILE A 233 -3.43 -53.48 25.60
C ILE A 233 -3.05 -53.15 24.15
N ALA A 234 -2.08 -53.87 23.58
CA ALA A 234 -1.70 -53.71 22.18
C ALA A 234 -2.88 -53.98 21.24
N LEU A 235 -3.70 -55.00 21.52
CA LEU A 235 -4.93 -55.28 20.77
C LEU A 235 -5.93 -54.12 20.87
N PHE A 236 -6.06 -53.51 22.05
CA PHE A 236 -6.90 -52.32 22.23
C PHE A 236 -6.37 -51.11 21.44
N PHE A 237 -5.05 -50.89 21.40
CA PHE A 237 -4.45 -49.84 20.55
C PHE A 237 -4.76 -50.07 19.07
N VAL A 238 -4.68 -51.32 18.59
CA VAL A 238 -5.02 -51.67 17.21
C VAL A 238 -6.50 -51.38 16.94
N PHE A 239 -7.39 -51.75 17.85
CA PHE A 239 -8.82 -51.42 17.74
C PHE A 239 -9.04 -49.92 17.60
N LEU A 240 -8.43 -49.09 18.46
CA LEU A 240 -8.55 -47.63 18.39
C LEU A 240 -8.01 -47.05 17.08
N LYS A 241 -6.89 -47.57 16.56
CA LYS A 241 -6.35 -47.15 15.26
C LYS A 241 -7.25 -47.54 14.08
N LEU A 242 -7.94 -48.68 14.16
CA LEU A 242 -8.93 -49.06 13.16
C LEU A 242 -10.18 -48.18 13.25
N LEU A 243 -10.63 -47.86 14.47
CA LEU A 243 -11.75 -46.97 14.71
C LEU A 243 -11.48 -45.56 14.16
N GLU A 244 -10.26 -45.03 14.33
CA GLU A 244 -9.85 -43.73 13.78
C GLU A 244 -10.02 -43.65 12.25
N LYS A 245 -9.74 -44.75 11.53
CA LYS A 245 -9.99 -44.81 10.08
C LYS A 245 -11.48 -44.72 9.73
N VAL A 246 -12.33 -45.38 10.52
CA VAL A 246 -13.79 -45.31 10.35
C VAL A 246 -14.31 -43.92 10.67
N ASN A 247 -13.83 -43.31 11.76
CA ASN A 247 -14.16 -41.94 12.15
C ASN A 247 -13.76 -40.94 11.07
N GLY A 248 -12.59 -41.11 10.44
CA GLY A 248 -12.16 -40.30 9.31
C GLY A 248 -13.10 -40.36 8.10
N GLN A 249 -13.74 -41.51 7.85
CA GLN A 249 -14.79 -41.62 6.83
C GLN A 249 -16.10 -40.97 7.27
N PHE A 250 -16.48 -41.17 8.53
CA PHE A 250 -17.67 -40.56 9.12
C PHE A 250 -17.60 -39.04 9.12
N ASN A 251 -16.43 -38.46 9.42
CA ASN A 251 -16.20 -37.02 9.42
C ASN A 251 -16.27 -36.36 8.02
N ARG A 252 -16.31 -37.15 6.94
CA ARG A 252 -16.65 -36.64 5.59
C ARG A 252 -18.14 -36.32 5.43
N PHE A 253 -18.98 -36.67 6.40
CA PHE A 253 -20.42 -36.45 6.35
C PHE A 253 -20.79 -34.99 6.05
N THR A 254 -20.14 -34.03 6.71
CA THR A 254 -20.43 -32.60 6.56
C THR A 254 -20.14 -32.11 5.14
N ALA A 255 -18.98 -32.47 4.59
CA ALA A 255 -18.62 -32.14 3.21
C ALA A 255 -19.60 -32.76 2.19
N ARG A 256 -19.94 -34.05 2.36
CA ARG A 256 -20.92 -34.72 1.48
C ARG A 256 -22.31 -34.10 1.57
N HIS A 257 -22.73 -33.69 2.76
CA HIS A 257 -24.01 -33.03 2.97
C HIS A 257 -24.06 -31.66 2.28
N LEU A 258 -22.97 -30.88 2.36
CA LEU A 258 -22.84 -29.62 1.61
C LEU A 258 -22.90 -29.86 0.10
N ASP A 259 -22.14 -30.83 -0.41
CA ASP A 259 -22.17 -31.20 -1.83
C ASP A 259 -23.58 -31.63 -2.27
N PHE A 260 -24.28 -32.43 -1.45
CA PHE A 260 -25.66 -32.82 -1.71
C PHE A 260 -26.59 -31.61 -1.76
N TYR A 261 -26.52 -30.73 -0.76
CA TYR A 261 -27.39 -29.56 -0.68
C TYR A 261 -27.18 -28.63 -1.88
N TYR A 262 -25.93 -28.23 -2.15
CA TYR A 262 -25.65 -27.31 -3.26
C TYR A 262 -25.90 -27.94 -4.63
N ARG A 263 -25.43 -29.17 -4.88
CA ARG A 263 -25.52 -29.77 -6.23
C ARG A 263 -26.87 -30.42 -6.52
N ARG A 264 -27.51 -31.06 -5.53
CA ARG A 264 -28.76 -31.82 -5.74
C ARG A 264 -30.01 -31.04 -5.34
N VAL A 265 -29.98 -30.29 -4.24
CA VAL A 265 -31.17 -29.53 -3.79
C VAL A 265 -31.25 -28.18 -4.51
N LEU A 266 -30.16 -27.40 -4.50
CA LEU A 266 -30.11 -26.09 -5.15
C LEU A 266 -29.77 -26.12 -6.64
N GLY A 267 -29.30 -27.26 -7.15
CA GLY A 267 -28.93 -27.41 -8.56
C GLY A 267 -27.70 -26.58 -8.98
N ALA A 268 -26.86 -26.16 -8.03
CA ALA A 268 -25.62 -25.45 -8.33
C ALA A 268 -24.66 -26.37 -9.09
N HIS A 269 -24.09 -25.87 -10.18
CA HIS A 269 -23.12 -26.58 -11.00
C HIS A 269 -21.83 -25.77 -11.08
N PRO A 270 -20.66 -26.43 -11.08
CA PRO A 270 -19.40 -25.75 -11.34
C PRO A 270 -19.48 -24.95 -12.64
N HIS A 271 -18.92 -23.75 -12.65
CA HIS A 271 -18.81 -22.98 -13.88
C HIS A 271 -18.02 -23.76 -14.92
N ARG A 272 -18.45 -23.68 -16.19
CA ARG A 272 -17.68 -24.22 -17.30
C ARG A 272 -16.32 -23.53 -17.35
N GLN A 273 -15.29 -24.31 -17.66
CA GLN A 273 -13.96 -23.78 -17.93
C GLN A 273 -14.06 -22.78 -19.09
N ARG A 274 -13.54 -21.56 -18.89
CA ARG A 274 -13.41 -20.55 -19.94
C ARG A 274 -12.03 -20.71 -20.57
N SER A 275 -11.95 -20.61 -21.89
CA SER A 275 -10.67 -20.61 -22.60
C SER A 275 -9.81 -19.43 -22.16
N ASP A 276 -8.50 -19.64 -22.11
CA ASP A 276 -7.56 -18.58 -21.80
C ASP A 276 -7.34 -17.67 -23.00
N HIS A 277 -7.34 -16.36 -22.76
CA HIS A 277 -6.96 -15.35 -23.76
C HIS A 277 -5.57 -14.79 -23.42
N ARG A 278 -4.71 -14.62 -24.44
CA ARG A 278 -3.35 -14.08 -24.32
C ARG A 278 -3.01 -13.19 -25.51
N TYR A 279 -2.21 -12.15 -25.27
CA TYR A 279 -1.67 -11.30 -26.33
C TYR A 279 -0.32 -11.84 -26.82
N PHE A 280 -0.17 -11.94 -28.14
CA PHE A 280 1.09 -12.30 -28.79
C PHE A 280 1.69 -11.09 -29.49
N SER A 281 2.99 -10.84 -29.31
CA SER A 281 3.73 -9.85 -30.08
C SER A 281 4.37 -10.54 -31.28
N VAL A 282 3.87 -10.22 -32.47
CA VAL A 282 4.39 -10.75 -33.75
C VAL A 282 5.20 -9.66 -34.44
N ARG A 283 6.38 -10.02 -34.95
CA ARG A 283 7.22 -9.12 -35.74
C ARG A 283 7.50 -9.75 -37.10
N PRO A 284 7.40 -9.00 -38.20
CA PRO A 284 7.79 -9.51 -39.50
C PRO A 284 9.32 -9.69 -39.55
N ALA A 285 9.78 -10.64 -40.36
CA ALA A 285 11.22 -10.80 -40.63
C ALA A 285 11.75 -9.55 -41.38
N GLU A 286 13.07 -9.32 -41.30
CA GLU A 286 13.69 -8.19 -42.00
C GLU A 286 13.32 -8.17 -43.49
N GLY A 287 13.04 -6.97 -44.01
CA GLY A 287 12.62 -6.77 -45.40
C GLY A 287 11.15 -7.08 -45.70
N HIS A 288 10.36 -7.51 -44.71
CA HIS A 288 8.93 -7.80 -44.89
C HIS A 288 8.06 -6.80 -44.11
N SER A 289 7.02 -6.26 -44.73
CA SER A 289 6.00 -5.41 -44.10
C SER A 289 4.65 -5.61 -44.80
N GLY A 290 3.54 -5.45 -44.09
CA GLY A 290 2.19 -5.62 -44.63
C GLY A 290 1.73 -7.08 -44.75
N ILE A 291 2.19 -7.97 -43.87
CA ILE A 291 1.78 -9.38 -43.86
C ILE A 291 0.40 -9.52 -43.21
N LEU A 292 -0.56 -10.14 -43.90
CA LEU A 292 -1.84 -10.48 -43.29
C LEU A 292 -1.68 -11.73 -42.41
N PHE A 293 -1.99 -11.59 -41.13
CA PHE A 293 -2.05 -12.69 -40.16
C PHE A 293 -3.52 -13.08 -39.94
N PRO A 294 -4.02 -14.17 -40.54
CA PRO A 294 -5.45 -14.47 -40.56
C PRO A 294 -5.98 -14.95 -39.20
N ALA A 295 -7.26 -14.70 -38.96
CA ALA A 295 -8.04 -15.33 -37.91
C ALA A 295 -8.03 -16.85 -38.09
N GLY A 296 -8.04 -17.60 -36.99
CA GLY A 296 -7.95 -19.05 -37.03
C GLY A 296 -6.51 -19.60 -37.07
N THR A 297 -5.49 -18.74 -37.21
CA THR A 297 -4.08 -19.20 -37.18
C THR A 297 -3.75 -19.81 -35.82
N GLU A 298 -3.25 -21.05 -35.83
CA GLU A 298 -2.83 -21.78 -34.63
C GLU A 298 -1.43 -21.37 -34.17
N LEU A 299 -1.30 -21.10 -32.88
CA LEU A 299 -0.08 -20.70 -32.19
C LEU A 299 0.21 -21.70 -31.09
N VAL A 300 1.23 -22.54 -31.28
CA VAL A 300 1.62 -23.56 -30.30
C VAL A 300 2.56 -22.97 -29.27
N ALA A 301 2.19 -23.10 -28.00
CA ALA A 301 3.00 -22.75 -26.84
C ALA A 301 3.25 -24.00 -25.99
N ARG A 302 4.41 -24.06 -25.33
CA ARG A 302 4.67 -25.09 -24.31
C ARG A 302 4.34 -24.54 -22.94
N ALA A 303 3.48 -25.25 -22.20
CA ALA A 303 3.37 -25.01 -20.77
C ALA A 303 4.71 -25.36 -20.09
N GLY A 304 5.10 -24.62 -19.04
CA GLY A 304 6.39 -24.80 -18.35
C GLY A 304 6.62 -26.21 -17.79
N ASP A 305 7.82 -26.46 -17.25
CA ASP A 305 8.37 -27.76 -16.78
C ASP A 305 7.32 -28.87 -16.53
N GLY A 306 7.07 -29.69 -17.55
CA GLY A 306 6.20 -30.87 -17.51
C GLY A 306 4.77 -30.69 -18.04
N GLY A 307 4.39 -29.49 -18.50
CA GLY A 307 3.09 -29.23 -19.10
C GLY A 307 3.00 -29.63 -20.59
N GLY A 308 1.81 -30.07 -21.02
CA GLY A 308 1.53 -30.41 -22.42
C GLY A 308 1.55 -29.20 -23.37
N GLU A 309 1.39 -29.46 -24.66
CA GLU A 309 1.30 -28.42 -25.69
C GLU A 309 -0.04 -27.66 -25.59
N LEU A 310 0.04 -26.33 -25.54
CA LEU A 310 -1.10 -25.42 -25.55
C LEU A 310 -1.25 -24.83 -26.94
N VAL A 311 -2.43 -24.91 -27.53
CA VAL A 311 -2.73 -24.31 -28.84
C VAL A 311 -3.62 -23.09 -28.63
N PHE A 312 -3.12 -21.92 -29.04
CA PHE A 312 -3.88 -20.68 -29.11
C PHE A 312 -4.33 -20.43 -30.54
N ILE A 313 -5.45 -19.73 -30.72
CA ILE A 313 -5.99 -19.41 -32.04
C ILE A 313 -6.13 -17.90 -32.14
N SER A 314 -5.70 -17.33 -33.27
CA SER A 314 -5.92 -15.91 -33.57
C SER A 314 -7.41 -15.61 -33.71
N GLU A 315 -7.90 -14.60 -33.00
CA GLU A 315 -9.33 -14.23 -33.03
C GLU A 315 -9.72 -13.39 -34.25
N ARG A 316 -8.74 -12.69 -34.86
CA ARG A 316 -9.01 -11.70 -35.92
C ARG A 316 -7.88 -11.61 -36.93
N ASP A 317 -8.26 -11.25 -38.17
CA ASP A 317 -7.32 -10.87 -39.21
C ASP A 317 -6.53 -9.63 -38.76
N THR A 318 -5.21 -9.72 -38.75
CA THR A 318 -4.33 -8.64 -38.29
C THR A 318 -3.26 -8.35 -39.33
N LEU A 319 -3.19 -7.11 -39.82
CA LEU A 319 -2.12 -6.68 -40.72
C LEU A 319 -0.87 -6.35 -39.90
N ILE A 320 0.22 -7.08 -40.14
CA ILE A 320 1.50 -6.91 -39.46
C ILE A 320 2.40 -6.00 -40.31
N SER A 321 2.62 -4.77 -39.83
CA SER A 321 3.55 -3.80 -40.40
C SER A 321 4.92 -3.81 -39.69
N ASP A 322 5.88 -3.08 -40.24
CA ASP A 322 7.18 -2.75 -39.64
C ASP A 322 7.13 -1.57 -38.64
N ALA A 323 5.94 -1.00 -38.39
CA ALA A 323 5.74 0.04 -37.39
C ALA A 323 6.14 -0.43 -35.98
N ARG A 324 6.94 0.38 -35.29
CA ARG A 324 7.42 0.11 -33.94
C ARG A 324 7.23 1.33 -33.03
N VAL A 325 6.91 1.07 -31.77
CA VAL A 325 6.92 2.13 -30.75
C VAL A 325 8.38 2.43 -30.42
N GLU A 326 8.88 3.56 -30.90
CA GLU A 326 10.28 3.98 -30.68
C GLU A 326 10.49 4.54 -29.27
N SER A 327 9.54 5.32 -28.77
CA SER A 327 9.61 5.92 -27.44
C SER A 327 8.23 6.13 -26.83
N LEU A 328 8.19 6.19 -25.50
CA LEU A 328 7.03 6.63 -24.73
C LEU A 328 7.36 7.97 -24.09
N CYS A 329 6.46 8.94 -24.28
CA CYS A 329 6.59 10.28 -23.75
C CYS A 329 5.36 10.63 -22.90
N THR A 330 5.58 11.12 -21.68
CA THR A 330 4.51 11.59 -20.79
C THR A 330 4.83 13.02 -20.34
N LEU A 331 3.85 13.92 -20.49
CA LEU A 331 3.91 15.29 -19.98
C LEU A 331 2.91 15.44 -18.84
N ARG A 332 3.37 15.86 -17.66
CA ARG A 332 2.54 16.02 -16.45
C ARG A 332 2.51 17.48 -16.02
N PHE A 333 1.31 18.05 -16.00
CA PHE A 333 1.02 19.37 -15.46
C PHE A 333 0.65 19.26 -13.98
N GLU A 334 1.61 19.49 -13.10
CA GLU A 334 1.43 19.34 -11.65
C GLU A 334 0.68 20.53 -11.04
N ARG A 335 -0.25 20.25 -10.13
CA ARG A 335 -0.92 21.24 -9.28
C ARG A 335 -0.72 20.84 -7.81
N ASP A 336 0.40 21.24 -7.22
CA ASP A 336 0.70 20.97 -5.81
C ASP A 336 -0.02 21.98 -4.90
N ARG A 337 -0.91 21.47 -4.03
CA ARG A 337 -1.71 22.24 -3.06
C ARG A 337 -0.90 23.07 -2.05
N PHE A 338 0.41 22.84 -1.96
CA PHE A 338 1.30 23.54 -1.04
C PHE A 338 2.13 24.65 -1.72
N ILE A 339 1.94 24.86 -3.03
CA ILE A 339 2.64 25.90 -3.79
C ILE A 339 1.64 27.03 -4.07
N SER A 340 1.86 28.17 -3.43
CA SER A 340 1.10 29.41 -3.59
C SER A 340 1.95 30.45 -4.34
N PRO A 341 1.36 31.28 -5.21
CA PRO A 341 -0.08 31.53 -5.37
C PRO A 341 -0.81 30.62 -6.37
N GLU A 342 -0.13 29.70 -7.05
CA GLU A 342 -0.71 28.90 -8.13
C GLU A 342 -1.90 28.04 -7.67
N THR A 343 -1.84 27.51 -6.45
CA THR A 343 -2.94 26.75 -5.86
C THR A 343 -4.23 27.60 -5.77
N GLU A 344 -4.13 28.83 -5.28
CA GLU A 344 -5.25 29.78 -5.18
C GLU A 344 -5.83 30.14 -6.55
N LEU A 345 -4.97 30.20 -7.57
CA LEU A 345 -5.32 30.55 -8.95
C LEU A 345 -5.75 29.35 -9.80
N GLY A 346 -5.66 28.12 -9.27
CA GLY A 346 -5.90 26.89 -10.03
C GLY A 346 -4.85 26.62 -11.13
N TYR A 347 -3.69 27.27 -11.03
CA TYR A 347 -2.62 27.21 -12.01
C TYR A 347 -1.76 25.96 -11.88
N VAL A 348 -1.09 25.63 -12.98
CA VAL A 348 -0.03 24.62 -12.97
C VAL A 348 1.14 25.17 -12.15
N THR A 349 1.67 24.34 -11.26
CA THR A 349 2.81 24.64 -10.38
C THR A 349 4.14 24.22 -10.99
N ARG A 350 4.16 23.11 -11.73
CA ARG A 350 5.32 22.59 -12.46
C ARG A 350 4.88 21.75 -13.63
N ILE A 351 5.75 21.63 -14.64
CA ILE A 351 5.53 20.73 -15.76
C ILE A 351 6.70 19.76 -15.84
N LYS A 352 6.41 18.47 -15.77
CA LYS A 352 7.41 17.39 -15.80
C LYS A 352 7.28 16.60 -17.09
N ALA A 353 8.41 16.24 -17.67
CA ALA A 353 8.49 15.40 -18.86
C ALA A 353 9.17 14.08 -18.53
N PHE A 354 8.60 12.99 -19.03
CA PHE A 354 9.18 11.66 -18.94
C PHE A 354 9.33 11.15 -20.37
N ARG A 355 10.51 10.64 -20.70
CA ARG A 355 10.77 9.95 -21.96
C ARG A 355 11.48 8.64 -21.69
N ARG A 356 10.99 7.56 -22.29
CA ARG A 356 11.66 6.25 -22.33
C ARG A 356 11.76 5.82 -23.77
N ASP A 357 12.99 5.81 -24.29
CA ASP A 357 13.27 5.20 -25.57
C ASP A 357 13.18 3.67 -25.42
N LEU A 358 12.44 3.01 -26.30
CA LEU A 358 12.16 1.57 -26.29
C LEU A 358 13.02 0.78 -27.27
N GLY A 359 13.96 1.44 -27.97
CA GLY A 359 14.88 0.79 -28.91
C GLY A 359 15.86 -0.17 -28.23
N VAL A 360 16.05 -1.36 -28.82
CA VAL A 360 16.99 -2.51 -28.56
C VAL A 360 17.16 -3.00 -27.10
N ALA A 361 16.97 -2.17 -26.09
CA ALA A 361 16.93 -2.48 -24.66
C ALA A 361 15.63 -3.20 -24.22
N ALA A 362 14.96 -3.90 -25.13
CA ALA A 362 13.93 -4.88 -24.78
C ALA A 362 14.53 -6.21 -24.27
N GLN A 363 15.87 -6.34 -24.28
CA GLN A 363 16.57 -7.54 -23.80
C GLN A 363 16.88 -7.52 -22.30
N SER A 364 16.87 -6.36 -21.65
CA SER A 364 16.83 -6.28 -20.20
C SER A 364 15.36 -6.34 -19.79
N GLY A 365 14.95 -7.41 -19.14
CA GLY A 365 13.59 -7.63 -18.59
C GLY A 365 13.15 -6.63 -17.51
N ALA A 366 13.53 -5.36 -17.63
CA ALA A 366 13.06 -4.25 -16.84
C ALA A 366 11.57 -4.05 -17.13
N SER A 367 10.76 -4.58 -16.22
CA SER A 367 9.31 -4.48 -16.20
C SER A 367 8.84 -3.06 -16.56
N LEU A 368 7.81 -2.98 -17.42
CA LEU A 368 7.05 -1.74 -17.63
C LEU A 368 6.31 -1.27 -16.36
N ALA A 369 6.32 -2.06 -15.28
CA ALA A 369 5.71 -1.72 -13.99
C ALA A 369 6.18 -0.37 -13.43
N ASP A 370 7.40 0.07 -13.76
CA ASP A 370 7.97 1.30 -13.21
C ASP A 370 7.77 2.54 -14.12
N TRP A 371 6.89 2.50 -15.13
CA TRP A 371 6.56 3.69 -15.95
C TRP A 371 5.32 4.42 -15.41
N PRO A 372 5.44 5.69 -14.97
CA PRO A 372 4.28 6.45 -14.54
C PRO A 372 3.49 6.93 -15.77
N LEU A 373 2.46 6.18 -16.18
CA LEU A 373 1.63 6.48 -17.37
C LEU A 373 1.14 7.93 -17.42
N PHE A 374 0.73 8.48 -16.26
CA PHE A 374 0.25 9.85 -16.10
C PHE A 374 1.28 10.76 -15.38
N GLY A 375 2.54 10.34 -15.35
CA GLY A 375 3.64 10.97 -14.62
C GLY A 375 3.56 10.74 -13.11
N THR A 376 4.63 11.05 -12.39
CA THR A 376 4.69 10.95 -10.93
C THR A 376 5.20 12.25 -10.33
N SER A 377 4.79 12.55 -9.09
CA SER A 377 5.39 13.65 -8.34
C SER A 377 6.65 13.15 -7.64
N SER A 378 7.66 14.02 -7.54
CA SER A 378 8.96 13.72 -6.94
C SER A 378 8.91 13.17 -5.49
N ARG A 379 7.75 13.22 -4.81
CA ARG A 379 7.59 12.72 -3.43
C ARG A 379 7.35 11.21 -3.31
N LEU A 380 6.95 10.52 -4.39
CA LEU A 380 6.75 9.07 -4.36
C LEU A 380 8.08 8.39 -4.69
N ALA A 381 8.84 8.10 -3.64
CA ALA A 381 10.14 7.42 -3.69
C ALA A 381 10.03 6.07 -4.45
N GLY A 382 10.82 5.92 -5.51
CA GLY A 382 10.95 4.67 -6.29
C GLY A 382 11.20 4.88 -7.79
N TYR A 383 10.77 6.01 -8.35
CA TYR A 383 10.91 6.31 -9.78
C TYR A 383 12.14 7.18 -10.07
N ARG A 384 12.80 6.99 -11.23
CA ARG A 384 13.84 7.92 -11.73
C ARG A 384 13.28 9.35 -11.68
N SER A 385 14.06 10.27 -11.11
CA SER A 385 13.66 11.67 -10.93
C SER A 385 13.15 12.26 -12.24
N ALA A 386 11.92 12.77 -12.23
CA ALA A 386 11.29 13.43 -13.36
C ALA A 386 12.06 14.69 -13.77
N GLU A 387 12.39 14.82 -15.06
CA GLU A 387 13.01 16.03 -15.60
C GLU A 387 11.97 17.15 -15.75
N ASP A 388 12.40 18.40 -15.56
CA ASP A 388 11.57 19.55 -15.87
C ASP A 388 11.31 19.62 -17.38
N ALA A 389 10.05 19.87 -17.76
CA ALA A 389 9.69 19.93 -19.16
C ALA A 389 10.30 21.15 -19.83
N ASN A 390 10.95 20.93 -20.97
CA ASN A 390 11.48 21.99 -21.80
C ASN A 390 10.35 22.60 -22.65
N ILE A 391 9.65 23.60 -22.09
CA ILE A 391 8.54 24.31 -22.73
C ILE A 391 8.92 25.78 -22.93
N GLY A 392 8.55 26.34 -24.07
CA GLY A 392 8.87 27.72 -24.42
C GLY A 392 8.61 28.01 -25.89
N PHE A 393 9.18 29.11 -26.38
CA PHE A 393 9.15 29.46 -27.80
C PHE A 393 10.53 29.92 -28.27
N ALA A 394 10.75 29.89 -29.58
CA ALA A 394 11.96 30.42 -30.20
C ALA A 394 11.61 31.27 -31.42
N VAL A 395 12.38 32.33 -31.64
CA VAL A 395 12.23 33.22 -32.79
C VAL A 395 13.47 33.08 -33.65
N ALA A 396 13.27 32.67 -34.90
CA ALA A 396 14.30 32.58 -35.92
C ALA A 396 14.29 33.87 -36.75
N SER A 397 15.41 34.60 -36.79
CA SER A 397 15.49 35.82 -37.59
C SER A 397 16.91 36.11 -38.05
N PRO A 398 17.12 36.45 -39.33
CA PRO A 398 18.40 36.96 -39.82
C PRO A 398 18.88 38.23 -39.08
N LEU A 399 17.96 39.01 -38.48
CA LEU A 399 18.32 40.20 -37.68
C LEU A 399 19.13 39.85 -36.42
N LEU A 400 19.13 38.58 -36.01
CA LEU A 400 19.92 38.07 -34.90
C LEU A 400 21.33 37.66 -35.31
N LEU A 401 21.75 37.84 -36.57
CA LEU A 401 23.13 37.56 -37.00
C LEU A 401 24.09 38.66 -36.49
N LEU A 402 24.40 38.63 -35.21
CA LEU A 402 25.09 39.72 -34.52
C LEU A 402 26.56 39.36 -34.26
N GLY A 403 27.44 39.80 -35.17
CA GLY A 403 28.86 39.42 -35.19
C GLY A 403 29.70 39.99 -34.04
N GLU A 404 29.64 41.30 -33.79
CA GLU A 404 30.51 41.96 -32.79
C GLU A 404 29.90 43.26 -32.24
N GLY A 405 30.60 43.89 -31.29
CA GLY A 405 30.21 45.18 -30.69
C GLY A 405 29.19 45.05 -29.56
N ARG A 406 28.67 46.20 -29.12
CA ARG A 406 27.61 46.27 -28.11
C ARG A 406 26.25 46.14 -28.80
N ARG A 407 25.52 45.07 -28.48
CA ARG A 407 24.29 44.66 -29.18
C ARG A 407 23.10 44.74 -28.23
N SER A 408 22.19 45.68 -28.46
CA SER A 408 20.94 45.80 -27.71
C SER A 408 19.81 45.15 -28.50
N VAL A 409 19.10 44.22 -27.87
CA VAL A 409 17.99 43.48 -28.48
C VAL A 409 16.73 43.76 -27.69
N GLU A 410 15.67 44.11 -28.41
CA GLU A 410 14.32 44.29 -27.89
C GLU A 410 13.37 43.37 -28.65
N LEU A 411 12.66 42.50 -27.92
CA LEU A 411 11.65 41.62 -28.47
C LEU A 411 10.30 41.94 -27.85
N GLN A 412 9.34 42.31 -28.68
CA GLN A 412 7.97 42.58 -28.30
C GLN A 412 7.09 41.43 -28.79
N VAL A 413 6.40 40.78 -27.87
CA VAL A 413 5.46 39.68 -28.14
C VAL A 413 4.06 40.20 -27.86
N GLU A 414 3.27 40.39 -28.91
CA GLU A 414 1.86 40.78 -28.83
C GLU A 414 1.00 39.52 -28.71
N LEU A 415 0.15 39.49 -27.68
CA LEU A 415 -0.74 38.40 -27.34
C LEU A 415 -2.18 38.87 -27.49
N GLY A 416 -3.00 38.06 -28.14
CA GLY A 416 -4.43 38.30 -28.30
C GLY A 416 -5.24 37.84 -27.10
N ASP A 417 -6.50 38.24 -27.08
CA ASP A 417 -7.48 37.78 -26.08
C ASP A 417 -8.25 36.56 -26.61
N CYS A 418 -8.53 35.61 -25.73
CA CYS A 418 -9.34 34.44 -26.04
C CYS A 418 -10.77 34.66 -25.54
N GLY A 419 -11.66 35.08 -26.45
CA GLY A 419 -13.10 35.06 -26.24
C GLY A 419 -13.81 34.60 -27.51
N GLU A 420 -14.73 33.64 -27.39
CA GLU A 420 -15.56 33.06 -28.47
C GLU A 420 -16.44 34.09 -29.23
N SER A 421 -16.34 35.39 -28.93
CA SER A 421 -17.15 36.45 -29.53
C SER A 421 -16.39 37.74 -29.87
N GLY A 422 -15.05 37.75 -29.87
CA GLY A 422 -14.26 38.95 -30.25
C GLY A 422 -14.43 40.17 -29.32
N ALA A 423 -15.16 40.02 -28.21
CA ALA A 423 -15.34 41.04 -27.19
C ALA A 423 -14.53 40.67 -25.94
N ARG A 424 -13.76 41.64 -25.43
CA ARG A 424 -13.02 41.50 -24.16
C ARG A 424 -14.00 41.11 -23.06
N PRO A 425 -13.77 40.02 -22.30
CA PRO A 425 -14.50 39.77 -21.07
C PRO A 425 -14.23 40.93 -20.11
N GLY A 426 -15.13 41.91 -20.10
CA GLY A 426 -15.09 42.97 -19.11
C GLY A 426 -15.25 42.38 -17.72
N TYR A 427 -14.83 43.13 -16.70
CA TYR A 427 -15.05 42.75 -15.30
C TYR A 427 -16.52 42.49 -14.96
N ASP A 428 -17.46 42.97 -15.78
CA ASP A 428 -18.89 42.65 -15.65
C ASP A 428 -19.22 41.18 -15.91
N LEU A 429 -18.52 40.50 -16.82
CA LEU A 429 -18.66 39.06 -16.99
C LEU A 429 -18.13 38.33 -15.76
N PHE A 430 -16.94 38.70 -15.28
CA PHE A 430 -16.37 38.12 -14.06
C PHE A 430 -17.28 38.35 -12.84
N ARG A 431 -17.93 39.52 -12.72
CA ARG A 431 -18.92 39.81 -11.68
C ARG A 431 -20.13 38.88 -11.76
N ARG A 432 -20.66 38.61 -12.97
CA ARG A 432 -21.79 37.68 -13.16
C ARG A 432 -21.40 36.23 -12.81
N GLU A 433 -20.24 35.77 -13.27
CA GLU A 433 -19.73 34.44 -12.93
C GLU A 433 -19.49 34.31 -11.41
N LEU A 434 -18.93 35.34 -10.78
CA LEU A 434 -18.72 35.38 -9.33
C LEU A 434 -20.05 35.33 -8.55
N GLN A 435 -21.08 36.01 -9.04
CA GLN A 435 -22.43 35.96 -8.45
C GLN A 435 -23.05 34.56 -8.56
N ALA A 436 -22.85 33.86 -9.67
CA ALA A 436 -23.38 32.50 -9.88
C ALA A 436 -22.76 31.45 -8.92
N LEU A 437 -21.55 31.71 -8.41
CA LEU A 437 -20.87 30.85 -7.44
C LEU A 437 -21.39 31.03 -6.00
N ARG A 438 -22.18 32.08 -5.73
CA ARG A 438 -22.81 32.32 -4.43
C ARG A 438 -23.98 31.35 -4.24
N GLY A 439 -23.72 30.21 -3.62
CA GLY A 439 -24.73 29.16 -3.39
C GLY A 439 -24.21 27.77 -3.03
N GLY A 440 -22.89 27.56 -2.93
CA GLY A 440 -22.31 26.38 -2.29
C GLY A 440 -22.61 25.04 -2.98
N ARG A 441 -22.63 25.00 -4.33
CA ARG A 441 -22.77 23.75 -5.08
C ARG A 441 -21.49 22.90 -5.02
N ALA A 442 -21.62 21.59 -5.19
CA ALA A 442 -20.45 20.71 -5.35
C ALA A 442 -19.56 21.21 -6.51
N GLY A 443 -18.27 21.37 -6.24
CA GLY A 443 -17.30 21.91 -7.21
C GLY A 443 -17.18 23.44 -7.26
N ALA A 444 -17.93 24.19 -6.44
CA ALA A 444 -17.86 25.66 -6.41
C ALA A 444 -16.46 26.19 -6.07
N GLU A 445 -15.70 25.52 -5.20
CA GLU A 445 -14.32 25.91 -4.88
C GLU A 445 -13.41 25.85 -6.12
N GLN A 446 -13.45 24.74 -6.86
CA GLN A 446 -12.62 24.57 -8.06
C GLN A 446 -12.98 25.59 -9.15
N ALA A 447 -14.28 25.82 -9.35
CA ALA A 447 -14.77 26.84 -10.28
C ALA A 447 -14.33 28.25 -9.86
N PHE A 448 -14.34 28.55 -8.55
CA PHE A 448 -13.84 29.81 -8.02
C PHE A 448 -12.33 30.00 -8.25
N ARG A 449 -11.51 28.96 -8.02
CA ARG A 449 -10.06 29.01 -8.31
C ARG A 449 -9.79 29.26 -9.80
N GLN A 450 -10.52 28.61 -10.71
CA GLN A 450 -10.41 28.85 -12.16
C GLN A 450 -10.80 30.27 -12.56
N LEU A 451 -11.88 30.81 -11.96
CA LEU A 451 -12.29 32.20 -12.16
C LEU A 451 -11.22 33.18 -11.64
N LEU A 452 -10.67 32.93 -10.45
CA LEU A 452 -9.57 33.73 -9.89
C LEU A 452 -8.35 33.74 -10.81
N GLY A 453 -7.96 32.59 -11.37
CA GLY A 453 -6.89 32.51 -12.36
C GLY A 453 -7.15 33.41 -13.58
N ARG A 454 -8.36 33.35 -14.17
CA ARG A 454 -8.74 34.22 -15.30
C ARG A 454 -8.69 35.71 -14.94
N ILE A 455 -9.22 36.08 -13.78
CA ILE A 455 -9.19 37.47 -13.27
C ILE A 455 -7.74 37.91 -13.08
N PHE A 456 -6.91 37.07 -12.47
CA PHE A 456 -5.51 37.37 -12.20
C PHE A 456 -4.69 37.54 -13.48
N ARG A 457 -4.93 36.71 -14.50
CA ARG A 457 -4.36 36.89 -15.83
C ARG A 457 -4.71 38.27 -16.39
N HIS A 458 -5.98 38.64 -16.34
CA HIS A 458 -6.44 39.94 -16.82
C HIS A 458 -5.81 41.10 -16.05
N PHE A 459 -5.77 40.97 -14.73
CA PHE A 459 -5.19 41.95 -13.82
C PHE A 459 -3.71 42.21 -14.11
N ILE A 460 -2.91 41.14 -14.28
CA ILE A 460 -1.47 41.27 -14.50
C ILE A 460 -1.14 41.72 -15.92
N LEU A 461 -1.71 41.08 -16.95
CA LEU A 461 -1.30 41.31 -18.33
C LEU A 461 -1.99 42.51 -18.98
N PHE A 462 -3.24 42.81 -18.62
CA PHE A 462 -4.07 43.77 -19.35
C PHE A 462 -4.30 45.09 -18.61
N SER A 463 -3.93 45.17 -17.33
CA SER A 463 -3.88 46.41 -16.54
C SER A 463 -5.16 47.26 -16.57
N ASP A 464 -6.33 46.63 -16.71
CA ASP A 464 -7.60 47.34 -16.64
C ASP A 464 -7.98 47.63 -15.19
N ALA A 465 -8.44 48.85 -14.92
CA ALA A 465 -8.84 49.38 -13.61
C ALA A 465 -10.03 48.68 -12.94
N GLY A 466 -10.41 47.47 -13.37
CA GLY A 466 -11.67 46.84 -12.98
C GLY A 466 -11.63 46.00 -11.70
N VAL A 467 -10.48 45.85 -11.04
CA VAL A 467 -10.42 45.38 -9.64
C VAL A 467 -10.61 46.57 -8.70
N ASP A 468 -11.76 47.22 -8.80
CA ASP A 468 -12.18 48.30 -7.91
C ASP A 468 -12.42 47.79 -6.47
N ALA A 469 -12.57 48.72 -5.52
CA ALA A 469 -12.75 48.37 -4.11
C ALA A 469 -13.99 47.47 -3.89
N GLN A 470 -15.06 47.69 -4.66
CA GLN A 470 -16.30 46.91 -4.56
C GLN A 470 -16.09 45.47 -5.04
N PHE A 471 -15.42 45.27 -6.18
CA PHE A 471 -15.15 43.94 -6.72
C PHE A 471 -14.17 43.16 -5.85
N ARG A 472 -13.16 43.84 -5.25
CA ARG A 472 -12.29 43.22 -4.23
C ARG A 472 -13.09 42.69 -3.05
N GLN A 473 -14.00 43.50 -2.50
CA GLN A 473 -14.88 43.06 -1.41
C GLN A 473 -15.73 41.85 -1.82
N GLN A 474 -16.28 41.84 -3.03
CA GLN A 474 -17.06 40.71 -3.53
C GLN A 474 -16.23 39.43 -3.66
N LEU A 475 -14.98 39.53 -4.14
CA LEU A 475 -14.04 38.40 -4.25
C LEU A 475 -13.65 37.88 -2.87
N THR A 476 -13.32 38.76 -1.93
CA THR A 476 -12.98 38.38 -0.55
C THR A 476 -14.15 37.68 0.14
N GLU A 477 -15.38 38.14 -0.07
CA GLU A 477 -16.57 37.52 0.53
C GLU A 477 -16.82 36.10 0.02
N VAL A 478 -16.69 35.88 -1.30
CA VAL A 478 -16.81 34.52 -1.88
C VAL A 478 -15.63 33.64 -1.46
N ALA A 479 -14.43 34.20 -1.38
CA ALA A 479 -13.25 33.48 -0.88
C ALA A 479 -13.40 33.04 0.58
N ARG A 480 -14.04 33.84 1.44
CA ARG A 480 -14.33 33.45 2.83
C ARG A 480 -15.26 32.24 2.92
N GLN A 481 -16.19 32.12 1.98
CA GLN A 481 -17.15 31.02 1.93
C GLN A 481 -16.55 29.73 1.36
N LEU A 482 -15.61 29.84 0.40
CA LEU A 482 -15.14 28.69 -0.39
C LEU A 482 -13.69 28.27 -0.16
N LEU A 483 -12.82 29.14 0.37
CA LEU A 483 -11.38 28.86 0.54
C LEU A 483 -11.00 28.76 2.02
N ALA A 484 -9.93 28.02 2.31
CA ALA A 484 -9.34 27.97 3.66
C ALA A 484 -8.68 29.30 4.07
N PRO A 485 -8.55 29.61 5.37
CA PRO A 485 -8.01 30.90 5.85
C PRO A 485 -6.62 31.26 5.32
N GLN A 486 -5.76 30.27 5.09
CA GLN A 486 -4.42 30.51 4.53
C GLN A 486 -4.51 30.99 3.05
N ALA A 487 -5.34 30.34 2.24
CA ALA A 487 -5.58 30.70 0.85
C ALA A 487 -6.24 32.10 0.74
N GLN A 488 -7.12 32.45 1.69
CA GLN A 488 -7.71 33.79 1.77
C GLN A 488 -6.64 34.87 1.96
N ARG A 489 -5.67 34.67 2.86
CA ARG A 489 -4.58 35.63 3.09
C ARG A 489 -3.70 35.82 1.86
N VAL A 490 -3.39 34.74 1.15
CA VAL A 490 -2.61 34.81 -0.10
C VAL A 490 -3.36 35.62 -1.15
N LEU A 491 -4.66 35.35 -1.32
CA LEU A 491 -5.51 36.13 -2.23
C LEU A 491 -5.55 37.61 -1.85
N GLU A 492 -5.74 37.93 -0.57
CA GLU A 492 -5.75 39.31 -0.08
C GLU A 492 -4.40 40.01 -0.36
N GLN A 493 -3.28 39.33 -0.15
CA GLN A 493 -1.95 39.86 -0.48
C GLN A 493 -1.82 40.14 -1.99
N LEU A 494 -2.24 39.21 -2.85
CA LEU A 494 -2.20 39.39 -4.31
C LEU A 494 -3.08 40.56 -4.78
N LEU A 495 -4.28 40.71 -4.20
CA LEU A 495 -5.22 41.78 -4.55
C LEU A 495 -4.80 43.15 -3.99
N GLN A 496 -4.04 43.18 -2.89
CA GLN A 496 -3.46 44.42 -2.35
C GLN A 496 -2.30 44.92 -3.19
N MET A 497 -1.53 44.01 -3.81
CA MET A 497 -0.47 44.39 -4.74
C MET A 497 -1.07 45.08 -5.97
N GLY A 498 -0.44 46.18 -6.42
CA GLY A 498 -0.75 46.76 -7.73
C GLY A 498 -0.31 45.82 -8.87
N PRO A 499 -0.91 45.92 -10.07
CA PRO A 499 -0.63 45.00 -11.17
C PRO A 499 0.84 45.04 -11.63
N GLU A 500 1.47 46.22 -11.62
CA GLU A 500 2.90 46.35 -11.94
C GLU A 500 3.79 45.68 -10.89
N ALA A 501 3.48 45.84 -9.60
CA ALA A 501 4.23 45.21 -8.52
C ALA A 501 4.08 43.67 -8.55
N ALA A 502 2.87 43.17 -8.86
CA ALA A 502 2.61 41.75 -9.03
C ALA A 502 3.37 41.18 -10.25
N PHE A 503 3.36 41.91 -11.38
CA PHE A 503 4.11 41.56 -12.57
C PHE A 503 5.62 41.46 -12.28
N GLN A 504 6.22 42.50 -11.70
CA GLN A 504 7.65 42.51 -11.38
C GLN A 504 8.04 41.44 -10.37
N ARG A 505 7.17 41.12 -9.40
CA ARG A 505 7.46 40.08 -8.41
C ARG A 505 7.42 38.67 -8.99
N LEU A 506 6.44 38.37 -9.85
CA LEU A 506 6.15 37.00 -10.29
C LEU A 506 6.72 36.67 -11.66
N LEU A 507 6.85 37.65 -12.56
CA LEU A 507 7.17 37.43 -13.97
C LEU A 507 8.61 37.80 -14.35
N LYS A 508 9.41 38.32 -13.41
CA LYS A 508 10.78 38.78 -13.68
C LYS A 508 11.70 37.69 -14.22
N GLU A 509 11.63 36.47 -13.67
CA GLU A 509 12.60 35.39 -13.93
C GLU A 509 11.95 34.14 -14.51
N ILE A 510 10.76 34.27 -15.12
CA ILE A 510 9.97 33.14 -15.64
C ILE A 510 10.54 32.52 -16.92
N PHE A 511 11.46 33.23 -17.59
CA PHE A 511 12.11 32.76 -18.80
C PHE A 511 13.62 32.66 -18.62
N VAL A 512 14.20 31.61 -19.19
CA VAL A 512 15.62 31.51 -19.51
C VAL A 512 15.76 31.87 -20.98
N ILE A 513 16.48 32.96 -21.27
CA ILE A 513 16.73 33.42 -22.63
C ILE A 513 18.08 32.87 -23.10
N SER A 514 18.11 32.26 -24.28
CA SER A 514 19.33 31.73 -24.89
C SER A 514 19.44 32.06 -26.38
N LEU A 515 20.67 32.21 -26.87
CA LEU A 515 21.00 32.56 -28.25
C LEU A 515 21.97 31.53 -28.84
N THR A 516 21.99 31.39 -30.17
CA THR A 516 22.86 30.48 -30.91
C THR A 516 24.28 31.05 -31.10
N THR A 517 25.32 30.35 -30.63
CA THR A 517 26.74 30.73 -30.79
C THR A 517 27.57 29.56 -31.35
N PRO A 518 28.79 29.79 -31.86
CA PRO A 518 29.64 28.71 -32.37
C PRO A 518 29.96 27.63 -31.34
N SER A 519 29.97 27.99 -30.05
CA SER A 519 30.24 27.12 -28.91
C SER A 519 29.00 26.41 -28.35
N GLY A 520 27.79 26.75 -28.81
CA GLY A 520 26.53 26.18 -28.31
C GLY A 520 25.46 27.23 -28.01
N TRP A 521 24.68 27.02 -26.95
CA TRP A 521 23.70 28.00 -26.49
C TRP A 521 24.34 28.99 -25.50
N TYR A 522 24.33 30.27 -25.84
CA TYR A 522 24.68 31.35 -24.91
C TYR A 522 23.46 31.77 -24.08
N PHE A 523 23.58 31.79 -22.76
CA PHE A 523 22.51 32.19 -21.84
C PHE A 523 22.63 33.67 -21.47
N VAL A 524 21.52 34.41 -21.57
CA VAL A 524 21.51 35.85 -21.29
C VAL A 524 21.34 36.07 -19.78
N ASP A 525 22.41 36.49 -19.11
CA ASP A 525 22.42 36.71 -17.65
C ASP A 525 21.50 37.83 -17.17
N ARG A 526 21.37 38.90 -17.97
CA ARG A 526 20.64 40.12 -17.58
C ARG A 526 19.71 40.57 -18.70
N PHE A 527 18.42 40.43 -18.44
CA PHE A 527 17.35 40.97 -19.27
C PHE A 527 16.28 41.62 -18.39
N VAL A 528 15.50 42.51 -18.99
CA VAL A 528 14.36 43.16 -18.37
C VAL A 528 13.12 42.69 -19.11
N THR A 529 12.16 42.16 -18.37
CA THR A 529 10.82 41.85 -18.87
C THR A 529 9.88 42.96 -18.40
N THR A 530 9.20 43.60 -19.34
CA THR A 530 8.14 44.57 -19.04
C THR A 530 6.86 44.17 -19.77
N ARG A 531 5.75 44.77 -19.35
CA ARG A 531 4.52 44.73 -20.13
C ARG A 531 4.68 45.59 -21.38
N LEU A 532 3.99 45.22 -22.45
CA LEU A 532 3.92 46.08 -23.62
C LEU A 532 3.15 47.37 -23.27
N GLU A 533 3.69 48.54 -23.62
CA GLU A 533 3.04 49.82 -23.31
C GLU A 533 1.74 49.98 -24.08
N ARG A 534 0.76 50.61 -23.43
CA ARG A 534 -0.56 50.85 -24.02
C ARG A 534 -0.48 52.00 -25.01
N ASP A 535 -0.64 51.70 -26.29
CA ASP A 535 -0.77 52.73 -27.33
C ASP A 535 -2.22 53.29 -27.33
N PRO A 536 -2.43 54.61 -27.17
CA PRO A 536 -3.76 55.21 -27.25
C PRO A 536 -4.35 55.07 -28.68
N GLY A 537 -5.04 53.96 -28.92
CA GLY A 537 -5.71 53.64 -30.19
C GLY A 537 -5.57 52.18 -30.63
N ARG A 538 -4.53 51.49 -30.15
CA ARG A 538 -4.38 50.04 -30.29
C ARG A 538 -4.18 49.44 -28.91
N LEU A 539 -5.11 48.59 -28.51
CA LEU A 539 -4.99 47.87 -27.25
C LEU A 539 -4.00 46.70 -27.41
N ARG A 540 -2.73 47.01 -27.70
CA ARG A 540 -1.65 46.01 -27.78
C ARG A 540 -1.34 45.51 -26.38
N GLN A 541 -1.27 44.20 -26.24
CA GLN A 541 -1.07 43.53 -24.95
C GLN A 541 -0.01 42.45 -25.14
N GLY A 542 0.79 42.20 -24.11
CA GLY A 542 1.85 41.20 -24.18
C GLY A 542 3.10 41.60 -23.42
N LEU A 543 4.24 41.09 -23.86
CA LEU A 543 5.51 41.18 -23.15
C LEU A 543 6.56 41.86 -24.01
N CYS A 544 7.39 42.69 -23.39
CA CYS A 544 8.60 43.23 -23.98
C CYS A 544 9.82 42.71 -23.21
N PHE A 545 10.78 42.16 -23.94
CA PHE A 545 12.05 41.68 -23.41
C PHE A 545 13.18 42.55 -23.93
N ARG A 546 14.00 43.10 -23.04
CA ARG A 546 15.14 43.94 -23.40
C ARG A 546 16.41 43.43 -22.74
N PHE A 547 17.46 43.24 -23.52
CA PHE A 547 18.79 42.90 -22.99
C PHE A 547 19.90 43.49 -23.86
N THR A 548 21.12 43.46 -23.35
CA THR A 548 22.29 43.94 -24.07
C THR A 548 23.44 42.95 -23.94
N LEU A 549 24.04 42.59 -25.07
CA LEU A 549 25.23 41.77 -25.15
C LEU A 549 26.46 42.69 -25.25
N GLY A 550 27.46 42.46 -24.41
CA GLY A 550 28.72 43.18 -24.47
C GLY A 550 29.61 42.68 -25.61
N PRO A 551 30.72 43.38 -25.91
CA PRO A 551 31.66 43.00 -26.96
C PRO A 551 32.37 41.66 -26.71
N GLU A 552 32.39 41.18 -25.46
CA GLU A 552 32.97 39.90 -25.04
C GLU A 552 32.14 38.67 -25.45
N VAL A 553 30.85 38.85 -25.75
CA VAL A 553 29.96 37.75 -26.13
C VAL A 553 30.29 37.30 -27.54
N GLU A 554 30.35 35.98 -27.77
CA GLU A 554 30.58 35.40 -29.08
C GLU A 554 29.59 35.91 -30.16
N PRO A 555 29.96 35.83 -31.45
CA PRO A 555 29.04 36.15 -32.53
C PRO A 555 27.81 35.25 -32.48
N ILE A 556 26.64 35.82 -32.72
CA ILE A 556 25.42 35.05 -32.86
C ILE A 556 25.38 34.45 -34.26
N VAL A 557 25.24 33.12 -34.35
CA VAL A 557 25.34 32.36 -35.61
C VAL A 557 24.05 31.61 -35.93
N CYS A 558 23.93 31.12 -37.15
CA CYS A 558 22.80 30.29 -37.57
C CYS A 558 22.67 29.01 -36.72
N TYR A 559 21.43 28.59 -36.48
CA TYR A 559 21.17 27.33 -35.80
C TYR A 559 21.72 26.14 -36.61
N SER A 560 22.36 25.23 -35.88
CA SER A 560 22.81 23.92 -36.37
C SER A 560 22.41 22.87 -35.35
N GLY A 561 21.73 21.82 -35.80
CA GLY A 561 21.32 20.71 -34.93
C GLY A 561 22.50 19.95 -34.32
N GLU A 562 23.67 19.99 -34.96
CA GLU A 562 24.90 19.36 -34.45
C GLU A 562 25.49 20.14 -33.27
N ILE A 563 25.49 21.47 -33.34
CA ILE A 563 26.07 22.35 -32.31
C ILE A 563 25.08 22.60 -31.17
N HIS A 564 23.82 22.88 -31.51
CA HIS A 564 22.82 23.38 -30.57
C HIS A 564 21.84 22.29 -30.10
N GLY A 565 21.85 21.12 -30.73
CA GLY A 565 20.93 20.03 -30.42
C GLY A 565 19.47 20.32 -30.79
N GLY A 566 18.64 19.28 -30.74
CA GLY A 566 17.22 19.35 -31.11
C GLY A 566 16.95 19.33 -32.62
N ARG A 567 15.68 19.50 -33.00
CA ARG A 567 15.22 19.53 -34.40
C ARG A 567 14.24 20.70 -34.60
N LEU A 568 14.73 21.94 -34.47
CA LEU A 568 13.90 23.15 -34.55
C LEU A 568 13.55 23.59 -35.98
N GLY A 569 14.07 22.93 -37.01
CA GLY A 569 13.71 23.18 -38.42
C GLY A 569 14.06 24.57 -38.97
N ALA A 570 14.88 25.35 -38.25
CA ALA A 570 15.28 26.71 -38.65
C ALA A 570 16.74 26.75 -39.09
N ALA A 571 17.06 27.54 -40.12
CA ALA A 571 18.44 27.76 -40.58
C ALA A 571 18.98 29.17 -40.25
N ALA A 572 18.15 30.05 -39.68
CA ALA A 572 18.54 31.38 -39.22
C ALA A 572 19.03 31.32 -37.75
N PRO A 573 19.70 32.37 -37.25
CA PRO A 573 20.02 32.47 -35.83
C PRO A 573 18.75 32.49 -34.98
N LEU A 574 18.82 31.90 -33.78
CA LEU A 574 17.67 31.72 -32.89
C LEU A 574 17.88 32.45 -31.58
N ILE A 575 16.81 33.11 -31.12
CA ILE A 575 16.61 33.44 -29.72
C ILE A 575 15.53 32.52 -29.15
N ARG A 576 15.82 31.89 -28.02
CA ARG A 576 14.95 30.90 -27.37
C ARG A 576 14.57 31.36 -25.97
N PHE A 577 13.28 31.33 -25.67
CA PHE A 577 12.67 31.65 -24.39
C PHE A 577 12.09 30.39 -23.78
N GLN A 578 12.77 29.81 -22.80
CA GLN A 578 12.33 28.59 -22.11
C GLN A 578 11.73 28.95 -20.75
N HIS A 579 10.65 28.32 -20.34
CA HIS A 579 10.13 28.44 -18.99
C HIS A 579 11.21 28.07 -17.98
N ASN A 580 11.48 28.95 -17.01
CA ASN A 580 12.43 28.69 -15.94
C ASN A 580 11.76 27.84 -14.84
N PRO A 581 12.13 26.55 -14.67
CA PRO A 581 11.52 25.69 -13.66
C PRO A 581 11.83 26.12 -12.22
N GLN A 582 12.87 26.94 -12.03
CA GLN A 582 13.28 27.49 -10.74
C GLN A 582 12.61 28.83 -10.42
N ALA A 583 11.78 29.37 -11.32
CA ALA A 583 11.02 30.58 -11.05
C ALA A 583 10.07 30.37 -9.86
N SER A 584 9.81 31.44 -9.12
CA SER A 584 8.86 31.45 -8.00
C SER A 584 7.41 31.26 -8.42
N PHE A 585 7.13 31.31 -9.73
CA PHE A 585 5.80 31.23 -10.30
C PHE A 585 5.85 30.51 -11.66
N CYS A 586 5.05 29.46 -11.83
CA CYS A 586 4.92 28.80 -13.12
C CYS A 586 3.94 29.54 -14.03
N ALA A 587 4.48 30.31 -14.98
CA ALA A 587 3.69 31.19 -15.83
C ALA A 587 2.95 30.49 -16.97
N TYR A 588 3.03 29.16 -17.10
CA TYR A 588 2.39 28.43 -18.20
C TYR A 588 0.89 28.73 -18.30
N SER A 589 0.14 28.58 -17.19
CA SER A 589 -1.32 28.82 -17.18
C SER A 589 -1.70 30.29 -17.43
N LEU A 590 -0.75 31.22 -17.29
CA LEU A 590 -0.97 32.62 -17.62
C LEU A 590 -1.07 32.84 -19.14
N PHE A 591 -0.24 32.13 -19.92
CA PHE A 591 -0.09 32.33 -21.37
C PHE A 591 -0.77 31.25 -22.22
N ASP A 592 -1.00 30.04 -21.69
CA ASP A 592 -1.60 28.90 -22.38
C ASP A 592 -2.86 29.22 -23.22
N PRO A 593 -3.81 30.06 -22.76
CA PRO A 593 -4.99 30.37 -23.55
C PRO A 593 -4.84 31.63 -24.40
N LEU A 594 -3.67 32.26 -24.51
CA LEU A 594 -3.51 33.52 -25.26
C LEU A 594 -2.90 33.24 -26.64
N PRO A 595 -3.58 33.55 -27.76
CA PRO A 595 -2.99 33.40 -29.08
C PRO A 595 -1.86 34.42 -29.29
N LEU A 596 -0.85 34.03 -30.06
CA LEU A 596 0.21 34.93 -30.50
C LEU A 596 -0.30 35.78 -31.67
N GLU A 597 -0.32 37.11 -31.52
CA GLU A 597 -0.77 38.03 -32.57
C GLU A 597 0.39 38.54 -33.43
N ALA A 598 1.45 39.01 -32.79
CA ALA A 598 2.61 39.54 -33.49
C ALA A 598 3.90 39.40 -32.66
N VAL A 599 5.03 39.38 -33.35
CA VAL A 599 6.35 39.46 -32.73
C VAL A 599 7.14 40.53 -33.46
N THR A 600 7.57 41.57 -32.73
CA THR A 600 8.44 42.63 -33.25
C THR A 600 9.83 42.47 -32.63
N LEU A 601 10.86 42.46 -33.47
CA LEU A 601 12.25 42.32 -33.06
C LEU A 601 13.03 43.55 -33.52
N ASP A 602 13.53 44.31 -32.56
CA ASP A 602 14.36 45.49 -32.77
C ASP A 602 15.79 45.20 -32.27
N VAL A 603 16.77 45.45 -33.14
CA VAL A 603 18.19 45.25 -32.80
C VAL A 603 18.98 46.50 -33.09
N ARG A 604 19.83 46.91 -32.13
CA ARG A 604 20.74 48.05 -32.25
C ARG A 604 22.16 47.60 -31.94
N VAL A 605 23.08 47.84 -32.86
CA VAL A 605 24.50 47.49 -32.69
C VAL A 605 25.35 48.76 -32.69
N GLN A 606 26.28 48.88 -31.75
CA GLN A 606 27.23 49.99 -31.64
C GLN A 606 28.67 49.46 -31.59
N GLY A 607 29.59 50.16 -32.24
CA GLY A 607 31.02 49.84 -32.24
C GLY A 607 31.44 48.73 -33.19
N LEU A 608 30.73 48.56 -34.31
CA LEU A 608 31.13 47.66 -35.41
C LEU A 608 32.46 48.13 -36.03
N ARG A 609 33.40 47.21 -36.26
CA ARG A 609 34.69 47.50 -36.91
C ARG A 609 34.65 47.21 -38.41
N ASP A 610 33.85 46.24 -38.84
CA ASP A 610 33.72 45.81 -40.24
C ASP A 610 32.22 45.73 -40.65
N LEU A 611 31.73 46.74 -41.39
CA LEU A 611 30.33 46.87 -41.79
C LEU A 611 30.04 45.99 -43.02
N LYS A 612 29.34 44.87 -42.86
CA LYS A 612 29.02 43.95 -43.97
C LYS A 612 27.52 43.94 -44.26
N LEU A 613 27.12 44.83 -45.15
CA LEU A 613 25.73 44.91 -45.58
C LEU A 613 25.32 43.72 -46.46
N TYR A 614 24.10 43.22 -46.29
CA TYR A 614 23.44 42.23 -47.13
C TYR A 614 22.00 42.64 -47.41
N ASN A 615 21.48 42.36 -48.59
CA ASN A 615 20.04 42.34 -48.85
C ASN A 615 19.63 40.98 -49.43
N ASN A 616 18.39 40.89 -49.93
CA ASN A 616 17.84 39.71 -50.60
C ASN A 616 18.66 39.24 -51.82
N ILE A 617 19.52 40.11 -52.37
CA ILE A 617 20.32 39.87 -53.59
C ILE A 617 21.76 39.47 -53.23
N GLY A 618 22.16 39.61 -51.96
CA GLY A 618 23.46 39.21 -51.44
C GLY A 618 24.22 40.36 -50.79
N LYS A 619 25.54 40.23 -50.75
CA LYS A 619 26.43 41.19 -50.08
C LYS A 619 26.45 42.54 -50.81
N ILE A 620 26.30 43.62 -50.06
CA ILE A 620 26.31 45.01 -50.54
C ILE A 620 27.63 45.67 -50.15
N ASP A 621 28.21 46.40 -51.11
CA ASP A 621 29.37 47.25 -50.89
C ASP A 621 28.92 48.62 -50.32
N SER A 622 29.19 48.86 -49.04
CA SER A 622 28.81 50.09 -48.34
C SER A 622 29.58 51.33 -48.80
N SER A 623 30.63 51.19 -49.62
CA SER A 623 31.40 52.30 -50.16
C SER A 623 30.74 52.99 -51.36
N LYS A 624 29.65 52.42 -51.90
CA LYS A 624 28.95 52.91 -53.10
C LYS A 624 27.47 53.17 -52.80
N PRO A 625 26.78 54.03 -53.57
CA PRO A 625 25.32 54.13 -53.50
C PRO A 625 24.68 52.77 -53.80
N PHE A 626 23.81 52.30 -52.91
CA PHE A 626 23.14 51.01 -53.05
C PHE A 626 21.64 51.12 -52.76
N GLN A 627 20.88 50.14 -53.26
CA GLN A 627 19.45 50.01 -53.00
C GLN A 627 19.26 49.05 -51.81
N PRO A 628 18.86 49.54 -50.62
CA PRO A 628 18.86 48.75 -49.40
C PRO A 628 17.94 47.53 -49.46
N PHE A 629 16.85 47.61 -50.24
CA PHE A 629 15.85 46.54 -50.36
C PHE A 629 15.80 45.90 -51.76
N GLY A 630 16.84 46.13 -52.55
CA GLY A 630 16.89 45.77 -53.97
C GLY A 630 16.09 46.73 -54.87
N PRO A 631 16.09 46.50 -56.19
CA PRO A 631 15.42 47.35 -57.17
C PRO A 631 13.90 47.21 -57.16
N GLN A 632 13.38 46.07 -56.66
CA GLN A 632 11.95 45.79 -56.53
C GLN A 632 11.66 45.26 -55.11
N PRO A 633 11.45 46.15 -54.12
CA PRO A 633 11.19 45.74 -52.75
C PRO A 633 9.84 45.03 -52.60
N THR A 634 9.83 43.94 -51.83
CA THR A 634 8.62 43.21 -51.41
C THR A 634 8.47 43.29 -49.89
N LEU A 635 7.35 42.79 -49.35
CA LEU A 635 7.07 42.82 -47.91
C LEU A 635 8.11 42.05 -47.06
N SER A 636 8.89 41.15 -47.68
CA SER A 636 9.98 40.38 -47.06
C SER A 636 11.38 40.85 -47.49
N SER A 637 11.49 42.01 -48.15
CA SER A 637 12.78 42.61 -48.46
C SER A 637 13.48 43.11 -47.20
N TYR A 638 14.75 42.74 -47.02
CA TYR A 638 15.56 43.07 -45.87
C TYR A 638 16.88 43.75 -46.27
N LEU A 639 17.40 44.55 -45.35
CA LEU A 639 18.80 44.97 -45.29
C LEU A 639 19.33 44.45 -43.95
N ALA A 640 20.30 43.55 -43.99
CA ALA A 640 21.02 43.01 -42.85
C ALA A 640 22.43 43.61 -42.78
N LEU A 641 22.96 43.77 -41.57
CA LEU A 641 24.25 44.39 -41.25
C LEU A 641 25.29 43.37 -40.80
#